data_AF-A0A9C8KV60-F1
#
_entry.id   AF-A0A9C8KV60-F1
#
_cell.length_a   1.000
_cell.length_b   1.000
_cell.length_c   1.000
_cell.angle_alpha   90.00
_cell.angle_beta   90.00
_cell.angle_gamma   90.00
#
_symmetry.space_group_name_H-M   'P 1'
#
loop_
_entity.id
_entity.type
_entity.pdbx_description
1 polymer ?
#
loop_
_entity_poly.entity_id
_entity_poly.type
_entity_poly.pdbx_seq_one_letter_code
_entity_poly.pdbx_strand_id
1 'polypeptide(L)'
;MNAMTWIRRLRLFSRRTSFSNNLEYLGEDFLKRVAGAARKESWGRTIVQLAWTAGPVTYLALQGGYHLGYGTNAPSNLFIYFAMYTIIAGAAAILVRFVYQMTRGQDLEKGENALRGSLVRLPELIFYARNEALHYYDQENRKLLAAMHLLENPDAFNESIEAAILDVSDDPALALAAQRIEIYRKNGLYARIEDERSAVADRLTKLIEKVSPSSPAVADLIERRFHGRPPDRQTGRPRTEGFIWRVLSAGEEHDFDMMSLADAEEIFTLAYEMLAGRDIPVFSLRYIGSKNFTEASEQLDRHRLAFRKAAYLRNNKLRAMAELFVDSNPVDIVPAATPVLSTVDRMYRNILQAIEELYRELKKQTGNIPFQRRKKYSSKELHDKLLQLSTALALHRSLRAANLQMQKRYTALRRSEAKYQEIKSNAAKKFPLHLLTPGEKSRGIRIVEKHIELSKSEKLRFAKEVHKLLGTFGENRTPHMNDYKKLAIDIAMRLEQDLQISRFEIQYAVESSNAPYLASVELDMSATAKAGMAVSLVREVQKNVRTPIHRLAHVLVNYHGMPLSEKSIDFLVEKYEADPARLQQLLPEPSAVPVAGDTLEQTETNSVGKTPPRQAQILEIHRLDKKYQELLDYAVRRNLA
;
A
#
# COMPACT_ATOMS: atom_id res chain seq x y z
N MET A 1 25.96 2.90 -48.37
CA MET A 1 25.24 3.64 -47.30
C MET A 1 23.77 3.66 -47.68
N ASN A 2 22.96 2.79 -47.08
CA ASN A 2 21.74 2.25 -47.70
C ASN A 2 20.46 2.95 -47.25
N ALA A 3 19.59 3.29 -48.21
CA ALA A 3 18.25 3.87 -48.02
C ALA A 3 17.31 3.07 -47.09
N MET A 4 17.65 1.81 -46.77
CA MET A 4 16.89 0.95 -45.86
C MET A 4 16.98 1.37 -44.38
N THR A 5 18.04 2.04 -43.94
CA THR A 5 18.13 2.57 -42.56
C THR A 5 17.25 3.81 -42.37
N TRP A 6 17.05 4.61 -43.42
CA TRP A 6 16.19 5.80 -43.39
C TRP A 6 14.69 5.45 -43.25
N ILE A 7 14.23 4.44 -43.99
CA ILE A 7 12.83 3.98 -43.96
C ILE A 7 12.48 3.30 -42.62
N ARG A 8 13.43 2.58 -42.00
CA ARG A 8 13.26 2.02 -40.65
C ARG A 8 13.22 3.12 -39.58
N ARG A 9 14.05 4.16 -39.70
CA ARG A 9 14.01 5.33 -38.80
C ARG A 9 12.68 6.07 -38.90
N LEU A 10 12.15 6.27 -40.11
CA LEU A 10 10.85 6.90 -40.35
C LEU A 10 9.67 6.11 -39.77
N ARG A 11 9.67 4.77 -39.88
CA ARG A 11 8.61 3.92 -39.29
C ARG A 11 8.65 3.86 -37.76
N LEU A 12 9.84 3.95 -37.15
CA LEU A 12 9.98 4.06 -35.70
C LEU A 12 9.56 5.44 -35.20
N PHE A 13 9.92 6.51 -35.93
CA PHE A 13 9.47 7.87 -35.63
C PHE A 13 7.95 8.00 -35.76
N SER A 14 7.35 7.45 -36.83
CA SER A 14 5.90 7.53 -37.04
C SER A 14 5.08 6.76 -36.00
N ARG A 15 5.61 5.64 -35.48
CA ARG A 15 4.98 4.89 -34.38
C ARG A 15 5.11 5.63 -33.06
N ARG A 16 6.30 6.19 -32.74
CA ARG A 16 6.48 7.03 -31.54
C ARG A 16 5.59 8.26 -31.55
N THR A 17 5.47 8.96 -32.67
CA THR A 17 4.58 10.13 -32.79
C THR A 17 3.10 9.74 -32.68
N SER A 18 2.68 8.61 -33.27
CA SER A 18 1.30 8.15 -33.10
C SER A 18 0.96 7.76 -31.66
N PHE A 19 1.90 7.14 -30.93
CA PHE A 19 1.72 6.76 -29.53
C PHE A 19 1.74 7.97 -28.60
N SER A 20 2.67 8.91 -28.78
CA SER A 20 2.70 10.15 -28.02
C SER A 20 1.43 10.97 -28.25
N ASN A 21 0.97 11.09 -29.49
CA ASN A 21 -0.27 11.83 -29.81
C ASN A 21 -1.50 11.17 -29.16
N ASN A 22 -1.56 9.84 -29.13
CA ASN A 22 -2.64 9.11 -28.44
C ASN A 22 -2.60 9.35 -26.92
N LEU A 23 -1.42 9.35 -26.30
CA LEU A 23 -1.27 9.66 -24.87
C LEU A 23 -1.65 11.11 -24.58
N GLU A 24 -1.27 12.06 -25.42
CA GLU A 24 -1.64 13.45 -25.26
C GLU A 24 -3.15 13.64 -25.35
N TYR A 25 -3.81 13.00 -26.31
CA TYR A 25 -5.28 13.01 -26.41
C TYR A 25 -5.95 12.40 -25.18
N LEU A 26 -5.47 11.25 -24.71
CA LEU A 26 -5.99 10.60 -23.50
C LEU A 26 -5.82 11.48 -22.25
N GLY A 27 -4.66 12.12 -22.11
CA GLY A 27 -4.37 13.05 -21.03
C GLY A 27 -5.28 14.28 -21.06
N GLU A 28 -5.42 14.91 -22.22
CA GLU A 28 -6.32 16.05 -22.39
C GLU A 28 -7.78 15.70 -22.13
N ASP A 29 -8.27 14.58 -22.67
CA ASP A 29 -9.64 14.13 -22.47
C ASP A 29 -9.91 13.85 -20.99
N PHE A 30 -8.96 13.19 -20.30
CA PHE A 30 -9.06 12.98 -18.86
C PHE A 30 -9.14 14.30 -18.07
N LEU A 31 -8.22 15.24 -18.32
CA LEU A 31 -8.19 16.55 -17.66
C LEU A 31 -9.50 17.32 -17.92
N LYS A 32 -9.95 17.36 -19.18
CA LYS A 32 -11.23 17.99 -19.59
C LYS A 32 -12.44 17.31 -18.94
N ARG A 33 -12.46 15.99 -18.76
CA ARG A 33 -13.56 15.26 -18.09
C ARG A 33 -13.62 15.55 -16.58
N VAL A 34 -12.46 15.64 -15.93
CA VAL A 34 -12.38 15.97 -14.49
C VAL A 34 -12.80 17.42 -14.27
N ALA A 35 -12.29 18.36 -15.07
CA ALA A 35 -12.61 19.78 -14.98
C ALA A 35 -14.04 20.13 -15.46
N GLY A 36 -14.47 19.57 -16.60
CA GLY A 36 -15.74 19.88 -17.25
C GLY A 36 -16.98 19.36 -16.52
N ALA A 37 -16.88 18.22 -15.84
CA ALA A 37 -17.99 17.68 -15.05
C ALA A 37 -18.22 18.47 -13.74
N ALA A 38 -17.19 19.11 -13.20
CA ALA A 38 -17.32 20.00 -12.05
C ALA A 38 -18.06 21.32 -12.38
N ARG A 39 -18.21 21.66 -13.68
CA ARG A 39 -18.91 22.86 -14.16
C ARG A 39 -20.43 22.68 -14.31
N LYS A 40 -20.96 21.45 -14.45
CA LYS A 40 -22.39 21.24 -14.78
C LYS A 40 -23.28 21.20 -13.54
N GLU A 41 -23.82 22.35 -13.15
CA GLU A 41 -25.04 22.46 -12.34
C GLU A 41 -26.21 22.92 -13.26
N SER A 42 -27.40 22.34 -13.09
CA SER A 42 -28.50 22.45 -14.07
C SER A 42 -29.22 23.80 -14.04
N TRP A 43 -28.93 24.66 -15.02
CA TRP A 43 -29.60 25.95 -15.25
C TRP A 43 -31.13 25.85 -15.36
N GLY A 44 -31.64 24.76 -15.93
CA GLY A 44 -33.07 24.60 -16.22
C GLY A 44 -33.97 24.57 -14.98
N ARG A 45 -33.51 24.00 -13.86
CA ARG A 45 -34.32 23.91 -12.63
C ARG A 45 -34.42 25.24 -11.89
N THR A 46 -33.34 26.02 -11.82
CA THR A 46 -33.36 27.31 -11.12
C THR A 46 -34.19 28.36 -11.88
N ILE A 47 -34.14 28.40 -13.21
CA ILE A 47 -34.92 29.37 -13.99
C ILE A 47 -36.42 29.10 -13.86
N VAL A 48 -36.83 27.82 -13.96
CA VAL A 48 -38.23 27.43 -13.77
C VAL A 48 -38.69 27.70 -12.33
N GLN A 49 -37.84 27.43 -11.33
CA GLN A 49 -38.15 27.70 -9.94
C GLN A 49 -38.28 29.20 -9.66
N LEU A 50 -37.40 30.05 -10.21
CA LEU A 50 -37.49 31.51 -10.10
C LEU A 50 -38.75 32.06 -10.76
N ALA A 51 -39.09 31.60 -11.97
CA ALA A 51 -40.31 32.00 -12.67
C ALA A 51 -41.58 31.58 -11.90
N TRP A 52 -41.58 30.38 -11.32
CA TRP A 52 -42.66 29.86 -10.49
C TRP A 52 -42.81 30.64 -9.16
N THR A 53 -41.71 30.99 -8.51
CA THR A 53 -41.75 31.78 -7.27
C THR A 53 -42.13 33.24 -7.51
N ALA A 54 -41.68 33.83 -8.63
CA ALA A 54 -41.88 35.25 -8.90
C ALA A 54 -43.31 35.60 -9.35
N GLY A 55 -44.01 34.67 -10.01
CA GLY A 55 -45.39 34.91 -10.47
C GLY A 55 -46.43 34.26 -9.55
N PRO A 56 -46.80 32.99 -9.77
CA PRO A 56 -47.96 32.36 -9.12
C PRO A 56 -47.89 32.32 -7.58
N VAL A 57 -46.73 31.98 -7.02
CA VAL A 57 -46.59 31.78 -5.56
C VAL A 57 -46.69 33.11 -4.81
N THR A 58 -45.96 34.13 -5.28
CA THR A 58 -46.03 35.48 -4.68
C THR A 58 -47.43 36.08 -4.82
N TYR A 59 -48.10 35.87 -5.96
CA TYR A 59 -49.48 36.31 -6.15
C TYR A 59 -50.45 35.67 -5.14
N LEU A 60 -50.41 34.34 -5.01
CA LEU A 60 -51.29 33.61 -4.08
C LEU A 60 -50.99 33.95 -2.62
N ALA A 61 -49.72 34.09 -2.26
CA ALA A 61 -49.31 34.46 -0.90
C ALA A 61 -49.75 35.88 -0.54
N LEU A 62 -49.63 36.83 -1.47
CA LEU A 62 -50.10 38.20 -1.29
C LEU A 62 -51.63 38.23 -1.14
N GLN A 63 -52.35 37.56 -2.03
CA GLN A 63 -53.82 37.52 -2.01
C GLN A 63 -54.33 36.89 -0.71
N GLY A 64 -53.77 35.74 -0.31
CA GLY A 64 -54.15 35.02 0.90
C GLY A 64 -53.81 35.77 2.18
N GLY A 65 -52.59 36.33 2.28
CA GLY A 65 -52.15 37.08 3.45
C GLY A 65 -52.93 38.37 3.64
N TYR A 66 -53.21 39.09 2.55
CA TYR A 66 -53.98 40.34 2.61
C TYR A 66 -55.46 40.08 2.95
N HIS A 67 -56.03 39.01 2.39
CA HIS A 67 -57.41 38.61 2.69
C HIS A 67 -57.56 38.15 4.15
N LEU A 68 -56.59 37.43 4.71
CA LEU A 68 -56.59 37.02 6.12
C LEU A 68 -56.38 38.20 7.08
N GLY A 69 -55.54 39.17 6.72
CA GLY A 69 -55.22 40.30 7.58
C GLY A 69 -56.24 41.44 7.54
N TYR A 70 -56.81 41.71 6.36
CA TYR A 70 -57.62 42.91 6.11
C TYR A 70 -59.00 42.63 5.49
N GLY A 71 -59.37 41.36 5.29
CA GLY A 71 -60.70 40.94 4.81
C GLY A 71 -61.05 41.38 3.39
N THR A 72 -60.09 41.92 2.64
CA THR A 72 -60.29 42.47 1.29
C THR A 72 -59.16 42.00 0.36
N ASN A 73 -59.41 42.06 -0.95
CA ASN A 73 -58.39 41.72 -1.95
C ASN A 73 -57.28 42.78 -1.99
N ALA A 74 -56.05 42.34 -2.26
CA ALA A 74 -54.89 43.23 -2.28
C ALA A 74 -54.99 44.26 -3.43
N PRO A 75 -54.62 45.55 -3.18
CA PRO A 75 -54.55 46.57 -4.24
C PRO A 75 -53.50 46.23 -5.30
N SER A 76 -53.80 46.51 -6.58
CA SER A 76 -52.91 46.22 -7.71
C SER A 76 -51.53 46.91 -7.62
N ASN A 77 -51.44 48.07 -6.96
CA ASN A 77 -50.17 48.77 -6.73
C ASN A 77 -49.22 47.99 -5.81
N LEU A 78 -49.75 47.25 -4.83
CA LEU A 78 -48.94 46.40 -3.95
C LEU A 78 -48.35 45.20 -4.72
N PHE A 79 -49.11 44.66 -5.66
CA PHE A 79 -48.64 43.59 -6.54
C PHE A 79 -47.47 44.05 -7.41
N ILE A 80 -47.56 45.25 -7.99
CA ILE A 80 -46.47 45.84 -8.79
C ILE A 80 -45.20 46.05 -7.94
N TYR A 81 -45.35 46.51 -6.69
CA TYR A 81 -44.23 46.67 -5.76
C TYR A 81 -43.53 45.33 -5.46
N PHE A 82 -44.28 44.29 -5.10
CA PHE A 82 -43.71 42.96 -4.83
C PHE A 82 -43.15 42.29 -6.09
N ALA A 83 -43.78 42.47 -7.24
CA ALA A 83 -43.26 41.99 -8.52
C ALA A 83 -41.91 42.66 -8.85
N MET A 84 -41.82 43.98 -8.72
CA MET A 84 -40.58 44.72 -8.96
C MET A 84 -39.49 44.35 -7.93
N TYR A 85 -39.83 44.20 -6.65
CA TYR A 85 -38.92 43.70 -5.62
C TYR A 85 -38.39 42.30 -5.95
N THR A 86 -39.25 41.39 -6.42
CA THR A 86 -38.86 40.02 -6.76
C THR A 86 -37.97 39.97 -8.01
N ILE A 87 -38.22 40.85 -8.98
CA ILE A 87 -37.33 41.01 -10.15
C ILE A 87 -35.95 41.50 -9.70
N ILE A 88 -35.89 42.50 -8.82
CA ILE A 88 -34.62 43.03 -8.30
C ILE A 88 -33.89 41.95 -7.47
N ALA A 89 -34.59 41.23 -6.59
CA ALA A 89 -34.02 40.13 -5.82
C ALA A 89 -33.53 38.99 -6.73
N GLY A 90 -34.27 38.69 -7.80
CA GLY A 90 -33.88 37.74 -8.84
C GLY A 90 -32.63 38.20 -9.60
N ALA A 91 -32.55 39.48 -9.97
CA ALA A 91 -31.38 40.06 -10.61
C ALA A 91 -30.14 40.05 -9.68
N ALA A 92 -30.32 40.38 -8.40
CA ALA A 92 -29.28 40.30 -7.38
C ALA A 92 -28.81 38.84 -7.18
N ALA A 93 -29.73 37.87 -7.17
CA ALA A 93 -29.39 36.45 -7.09
C ALA A 93 -28.61 35.98 -8.33
N ILE A 94 -28.96 36.43 -9.53
CA ILE A 94 -28.21 36.17 -10.77
C ILE A 94 -26.81 36.77 -10.67
N LEU A 95 -26.69 38.01 -10.18
CA LEU A 95 -25.41 38.72 -10.05
C LEU A 95 -24.49 38.05 -9.02
N VAL A 96 -25.01 37.69 -7.85
CA VAL A 96 -24.27 36.92 -6.83
C VAL A 96 -23.80 35.58 -7.41
N ARG A 97 -24.65 34.89 -8.19
CA ARG A 97 -24.31 33.60 -8.80
C ARG A 97 -23.33 33.74 -9.98
N PHE A 98 -23.33 34.86 -10.70
CA PHE A 98 -22.34 35.20 -11.71
C PHE A 98 -20.97 35.44 -11.07
N VAL A 99 -20.90 36.23 -10.00
CA VAL A 99 -19.66 36.43 -9.23
C VAL A 99 -19.16 35.11 -8.64
N TYR A 100 -20.08 34.26 -8.16
CA TYR A 100 -19.76 32.92 -7.68
C TYR A 100 -19.24 31.98 -8.78
N GLN A 101 -19.78 32.06 -10.01
CA GLN A 101 -19.27 31.29 -11.16
C GLN A 101 -17.91 31.79 -11.64
N MET A 102 -17.66 33.10 -11.61
CA MET A 102 -16.39 33.70 -12.01
C MET A 102 -15.26 33.30 -11.06
N THR A 103 -15.50 33.36 -9.74
CA THR A 103 -14.54 32.90 -8.72
C THR A 103 -14.29 31.39 -8.80
N ARG A 104 -15.36 30.60 -9.00
CA ARG A 104 -15.25 29.13 -9.16
C ARG A 104 -14.56 28.71 -10.46
N GLY A 105 -14.67 29.50 -11.53
CA GLY A 105 -13.98 29.28 -12.80
C GLY A 105 -12.45 29.32 -12.64
N GLN A 106 -11.94 30.34 -11.95
CA GLN A 106 -10.51 30.44 -11.62
C GLN A 106 -10.04 29.30 -10.70
N ASP A 107 -10.88 28.92 -9.72
CA ASP A 107 -10.55 27.80 -8.84
C ASP A 107 -10.49 26.45 -9.57
N LEU A 108 -11.33 26.25 -10.59
CA LEU A 108 -11.30 25.04 -11.40
C LEU A 108 -10.06 24.99 -12.28
N GLU A 109 -9.70 26.11 -12.91
CA GLU A 109 -8.47 26.21 -13.73
C GLU A 109 -7.21 26.00 -12.88
N LYS A 110 -7.15 26.60 -11.68
CA LYS A 110 -6.09 26.31 -10.71
C LYS A 110 -6.06 24.84 -10.32
N GLY A 111 -7.22 24.20 -10.18
CA GLY A 111 -7.32 22.77 -9.87
C GLY A 111 -6.82 21.88 -11.00
N GLU A 112 -7.14 22.20 -12.25
CA GLU A 112 -6.67 21.49 -13.43
C GLU A 112 -5.16 21.62 -13.60
N ASN A 113 -4.64 22.84 -13.44
CA ASN A 113 -3.20 23.11 -13.47
C ASN A 113 -2.45 22.37 -12.35
N ALA A 114 -3.02 22.36 -11.13
CA ALA A 114 -2.46 21.61 -10.01
C ALA A 114 -2.50 20.09 -10.24
N LEU A 115 -3.58 19.57 -10.84
CA LEU A 115 -3.70 18.15 -11.20
C LEU A 115 -2.64 17.76 -12.22
N ARG A 116 -2.51 18.54 -13.30
CA ARG A 116 -1.48 18.35 -14.32
C ARG A 116 -0.09 18.43 -13.70
N GLY A 117 0.19 19.45 -12.89
CA GLY A 117 1.48 19.64 -12.22
C GLY A 117 1.83 18.50 -11.26
N SER A 118 0.85 17.98 -10.52
CA SER A 118 1.06 16.86 -9.59
C SER A 118 1.33 15.54 -10.31
N LEU A 119 0.59 15.24 -11.39
CA LEU A 119 0.83 14.04 -12.20
C LEU A 119 2.19 14.03 -12.90
N VAL A 120 2.78 15.21 -13.14
CA VAL A 120 4.13 15.34 -13.70
C VAL A 120 5.21 15.12 -12.63
N ARG A 121 5.06 15.77 -11.47
CA ARG A 121 6.09 15.79 -10.42
C ARG A 121 6.12 14.54 -9.54
N LEU A 122 4.99 13.85 -9.34
CA LEU A 122 4.95 12.64 -8.50
C LEU A 122 5.84 11.50 -9.01
N PRO A 123 5.82 11.13 -10.32
CA PRO A 123 6.76 10.15 -10.87
C PRO A 123 8.24 10.54 -10.66
N GLU A 124 8.57 11.82 -10.80
CA GLU A 124 9.92 12.32 -10.57
C GLU A 124 10.36 12.11 -9.11
N LEU A 125 9.48 12.40 -8.15
CA LEU A 125 9.75 12.10 -6.74
C LEU A 125 9.91 10.61 -6.44
N ILE A 126 9.14 9.75 -7.10
CA ILE A 126 9.29 8.30 -6.98
C ILE A 126 10.69 7.87 -7.43
N PHE A 127 11.16 8.40 -8.56
CA PHE A 127 12.52 8.15 -9.04
C PHE A 127 13.60 8.72 -8.11
N TYR A 128 13.40 9.92 -7.56
CA TYR A 128 14.34 10.49 -6.60
C TYR A 128 14.37 9.74 -5.28
N ALA A 129 13.22 9.29 -4.75
CA ALA A 129 13.18 8.47 -3.54
C ALA A 129 13.89 7.12 -3.74
N ARG A 130 13.74 6.49 -4.92
CA ARG A 130 14.50 5.28 -5.28
C ARG A 130 16.00 5.53 -5.34
N ASN A 131 16.41 6.62 -5.99
CA ASN A 131 17.82 6.98 -6.06
C ASN A 131 18.41 7.28 -4.68
N GLU A 132 17.68 8.00 -3.84
CA GLU A 132 18.08 8.28 -2.46
C GLU A 132 18.22 6.99 -1.66
N ALA A 133 17.33 6.00 -1.85
CA ALA A 133 17.44 4.70 -1.21
C ALA A 133 18.74 3.96 -1.60
N LEU A 134 19.20 4.07 -2.85
CA LEU A 134 20.43 3.44 -3.32
C LEU A 134 21.69 3.98 -2.62
N HIS A 135 21.68 5.22 -2.14
CA HIS A 135 22.81 5.81 -1.42
C HIS A 135 23.05 5.19 -0.04
N TYR A 136 22.03 4.52 0.54
CA TYR A 136 22.13 3.86 1.86
C TYR A 136 22.72 2.46 1.82
N TYR A 137 22.76 1.84 0.65
CA TYR A 137 23.32 0.51 0.49
C TYR A 137 24.80 0.58 0.11
N ASP A 138 25.57 -0.41 0.58
CA ASP A 138 26.94 -0.66 0.15
C ASP A 138 27.01 -0.99 -1.36
N GLN A 139 28.21 -1.08 -1.90
CA GLN A 139 28.38 -1.20 -3.36
C GLN A 139 27.71 -2.46 -3.94
N GLU A 140 27.76 -3.58 -3.21
CA GLU A 140 27.18 -4.85 -3.65
C GLU A 140 25.64 -4.83 -3.57
N ASN A 141 25.05 -4.41 -2.44
CA ASN A 141 23.59 -4.33 -2.32
C ASN A 141 23.00 -3.22 -3.21
N ARG A 142 23.77 -2.15 -3.49
CA ARG A 142 23.36 -1.12 -4.45
C ARG A 142 23.22 -1.67 -5.86
N LYS A 143 24.19 -2.46 -6.34
CA LYS A 143 24.11 -3.15 -7.64
C LYS A 143 22.89 -4.08 -7.68
N LEU A 144 22.69 -4.86 -6.62
CA LEU A 144 21.57 -5.79 -6.53
C LEU A 144 20.20 -5.09 -6.56
N LEU A 145 20.04 -3.98 -5.82
CA LEU A 145 18.81 -3.21 -5.78
C LEU A 145 18.55 -2.46 -7.10
N ALA A 146 19.59 -1.91 -7.73
CA ALA A 146 19.49 -1.31 -9.05
C ALA A 146 19.05 -2.34 -10.09
N ALA A 147 19.67 -3.52 -10.11
CA ALA A 147 19.30 -4.61 -10.98
C ALA A 147 17.85 -5.07 -10.74
N MET A 148 17.41 -5.15 -9.48
CA MET A 148 16.01 -5.45 -9.15
C MET A 148 15.05 -4.47 -9.84
N HIS A 149 15.27 -3.15 -9.72
CA HIS A 149 14.41 -2.16 -10.36
C HIS A 149 14.37 -2.26 -11.89
N LEU A 150 15.50 -2.60 -12.52
CA LEU A 150 15.58 -2.80 -13.97
C LEU A 150 14.89 -4.11 -14.40
N LEU A 151 15.11 -5.19 -13.66
CA LEU A 151 14.51 -6.51 -13.92
C LEU A 151 13.03 -6.57 -13.50
N GLU A 152 12.52 -5.64 -12.74
CA GLU A 152 11.09 -5.52 -12.45
C GLU A 152 10.32 -4.87 -13.61
N ASN A 153 10.98 -4.08 -14.46
CA ASN A 153 10.31 -3.32 -15.52
C ASN A 153 9.84 -4.22 -16.69
N PRO A 154 8.53 -4.40 -16.92
CA PRO A 154 8.00 -5.21 -18.03
C PRO A 154 8.54 -4.81 -19.41
N ASP A 155 8.84 -3.52 -19.58
CA ASP A 155 9.27 -2.90 -20.84
C ASP A 155 10.71 -2.46 -20.85
N ALA A 156 11.53 -3.06 -19.99
CA ALA A 156 12.94 -2.73 -19.94
C ALA A 156 13.56 -2.72 -21.36
N PHE A 157 14.39 -1.71 -21.61
CA PHE A 157 15.25 -1.69 -22.78
C PHE A 157 16.21 -2.88 -22.71
N ASN A 158 16.63 -3.38 -23.87
CA ASN A 158 17.44 -4.60 -23.92
C ASN A 158 18.79 -4.37 -23.22
N GLU A 159 19.32 -3.17 -23.37
CA GLU A 159 20.54 -2.66 -22.74
C GLU A 159 20.39 -2.54 -21.21
N SER A 160 19.20 -2.22 -20.72
CA SER A 160 18.92 -2.17 -19.28
C SER A 160 18.94 -3.57 -18.65
N ILE A 161 18.44 -4.57 -19.37
CA ILE A 161 18.48 -5.97 -18.91
C ILE A 161 19.91 -6.50 -18.94
N GLU A 162 20.67 -6.21 -20.00
CA GLU A 162 22.08 -6.54 -20.09
C GLU A 162 22.87 -5.96 -18.91
N ALA A 163 22.72 -4.65 -18.63
CA ALA A 163 23.39 -3.98 -17.52
C ALA A 163 23.01 -4.60 -16.16
N ALA A 164 21.72 -4.88 -15.92
CA ALA A 164 21.25 -5.47 -14.68
C ALA A 164 21.85 -6.87 -14.43
N ILE A 165 21.91 -7.71 -15.47
CA ILE A 165 22.50 -9.04 -15.35
C ILE A 165 24.02 -8.96 -15.19
N LEU A 166 24.68 -8.04 -15.90
CA LEU A 166 26.12 -7.82 -15.75
C LEU A 166 26.47 -7.36 -14.33
N ASP A 167 25.71 -6.43 -13.75
CA ASP A 167 25.95 -5.91 -12.40
C ASP A 167 25.81 -6.97 -11.31
N VAL A 168 24.91 -7.94 -11.47
CA VAL A 168 24.66 -9.00 -10.48
C VAL A 168 25.58 -10.21 -10.68
N SER A 169 25.88 -10.56 -11.93
CA SER A 169 26.64 -11.76 -12.26
C SER A 169 28.14 -11.53 -12.41
N ASP A 170 28.54 -10.30 -12.76
CA ASP A 170 29.86 -9.96 -13.30
C ASP A 170 30.28 -10.87 -14.49
N ASP A 171 29.32 -11.51 -15.20
CA ASP A 171 29.55 -12.39 -16.36
C ASP A 171 28.97 -11.79 -17.66
N PRO A 172 29.81 -11.30 -18.58
CA PRO A 172 29.38 -10.74 -19.86
C PRO A 172 28.60 -11.73 -20.73
N ALA A 173 28.87 -13.04 -20.63
CA ALA A 173 28.17 -14.03 -21.45
C ALA A 173 26.71 -14.18 -21.00
N LEU A 174 26.45 -14.14 -19.69
CA LEU A 174 25.09 -14.15 -19.16
C LEU A 174 24.34 -12.87 -19.52
N ALA A 175 25.01 -11.72 -19.45
CA ALA A 175 24.42 -10.43 -19.83
C ALA A 175 24.01 -10.39 -21.31
N LEU A 176 24.89 -10.85 -22.20
CA LEU A 176 24.59 -10.96 -23.64
C LEU A 176 23.47 -11.96 -23.93
N ALA A 177 23.46 -13.11 -23.25
CA ALA A 177 22.38 -14.10 -23.40
C ALA A 177 21.03 -13.51 -22.97
N ALA A 178 20.96 -12.81 -21.84
CA ALA A 178 19.75 -12.14 -21.37
C ALA A 178 19.24 -11.08 -22.36
N GLN A 179 20.15 -10.28 -22.93
CA GLN A 179 19.81 -9.31 -23.97
C GLN A 179 19.20 -9.99 -25.21
N ARG A 180 19.81 -11.08 -25.69
CA ARG A 180 19.31 -11.86 -26.84
C ARG A 180 17.96 -12.49 -26.57
N ILE A 181 17.77 -13.06 -25.38
CA ILE A 181 16.48 -13.61 -24.95
C ILE A 181 15.39 -12.53 -25.02
N GLU A 182 15.67 -11.32 -24.55
CA GLU A 182 14.72 -10.20 -24.61
C GLU A 182 14.42 -9.76 -26.05
N ILE A 183 15.43 -9.75 -26.94
CA ILE A 183 15.25 -9.50 -28.37
C ILE A 183 14.34 -10.56 -28.99
N TYR A 184 14.62 -11.84 -28.76
CA TYR A 184 13.82 -12.94 -29.32
C TYR A 184 12.39 -12.93 -28.79
N ARG A 185 12.20 -12.65 -27.49
CA ARG A 185 10.88 -12.50 -26.87
C ARG A 185 10.05 -11.40 -27.53
N LYS A 186 10.62 -10.20 -27.70
CA LYS A 186 9.95 -9.06 -28.35
C LYS A 186 9.54 -9.36 -29.81
N ASN A 187 10.17 -10.35 -30.45
CA ASN A 187 9.86 -10.79 -31.81
C ASN A 187 9.08 -12.12 -31.87
N GLY A 188 8.69 -12.71 -30.73
CA GLY A 188 7.93 -13.97 -30.67
C GLY A 188 8.74 -15.22 -31.03
N LEU A 189 10.07 -15.18 -30.98
CA LEU A 189 10.97 -16.26 -31.37
C LEU A 189 11.30 -17.20 -30.20
N TYR A 190 10.30 -17.86 -29.63
CA TYR A 190 10.43 -18.64 -28.38
C TYR A 190 11.40 -19.82 -28.46
N ALA A 191 11.53 -20.49 -29.61
CA ALA A 191 12.50 -21.57 -29.77
C ALA A 191 13.94 -21.10 -29.54
N ARG A 192 14.28 -19.88 -30.01
CA ARG A 192 15.61 -19.29 -29.82
C ARG A 192 15.88 -18.88 -28.37
N ILE A 193 14.83 -18.62 -27.58
CA ILE A 193 14.98 -18.38 -26.14
C ILE A 193 15.47 -19.65 -25.44
N GLU A 194 14.91 -20.80 -25.79
CA GLU A 194 15.33 -22.08 -25.23
C GLU A 194 16.77 -22.43 -25.62
N ASP A 195 17.16 -22.17 -26.87
CA ASP A 195 18.54 -22.34 -27.36
C ASP A 195 19.54 -21.52 -26.52
N GLU A 196 19.29 -20.21 -26.36
CA GLU A 196 20.18 -19.32 -25.60
C GLU A 196 20.19 -19.70 -24.11
N ARG A 197 19.04 -20.04 -23.51
CA ARG A 197 18.98 -20.47 -22.10
C ARG A 197 19.78 -21.74 -21.88
N SER A 198 19.64 -22.73 -22.77
CA SER A 198 20.34 -24.01 -22.68
C SER A 198 21.86 -23.81 -22.80
N ALA A 199 22.31 -22.89 -23.66
CA ALA A 199 23.73 -22.58 -23.82
C ALA A 199 24.40 -21.98 -22.57
N VAL A 200 23.63 -21.36 -21.68
CA VAL A 200 24.14 -20.73 -20.44
C VAL A 200 23.58 -21.38 -19.16
N ALA A 201 22.94 -22.54 -19.25
CA ALA A 201 22.21 -23.17 -18.15
C ALA A 201 23.07 -23.33 -16.88
N ASP A 202 24.28 -23.90 -16.99
CA ASP A 202 25.18 -24.10 -15.86
C ASP A 202 25.61 -22.79 -15.19
N ARG A 203 25.79 -21.73 -15.98
CA ARG A 203 26.16 -20.40 -15.47
C ARG A 203 24.98 -19.74 -14.78
N LEU A 204 23.78 -19.89 -15.35
CA LEU A 204 22.53 -19.37 -14.79
C LEU A 204 22.21 -20.04 -13.44
N THR A 205 22.35 -21.36 -13.33
CA THR A 205 22.15 -22.07 -12.06
C THR A 205 23.10 -21.56 -10.98
N LYS A 206 24.39 -21.40 -11.29
CA LYS A 206 25.38 -20.83 -10.35
C LYS A 206 25.02 -19.40 -9.93
N LEU A 207 24.53 -18.58 -10.86
CA LEU A 207 24.08 -17.23 -10.54
C LEU A 207 22.88 -17.25 -9.59
N ILE A 208 21.87 -18.07 -9.86
CA ILE A 208 20.68 -18.22 -9.01
C ILE A 208 21.08 -18.70 -7.62
N GLU A 209 21.96 -19.71 -7.51
CA GLU A 209 22.47 -20.20 -6.23
C GLU A 209 23.25 -19.12 -5.45
N LYS A 210 24.01 -18.27 -6.15
CA LYS A 210 24.74 -17.14 -5.54
C LYS A 210 23.78 -16.05 -5.03
N VAL A 211 22.76 -15.72 -5.80
CA VAL A 211 21.85 -14.58 -5.51
C VAL A 211 20.72 -14.96 -4.56
N SER A 212 20.24 -16.20 -4.61
CA SER A 212 19.08 -16.65 -3.83
C SER A 212 19.21 -16.46 -2.31
N PRO A 213 20.39 -16.63 -1.66
CA PRO A 213 20.53 -16.35 -0.23
C PRO A 213 20.32 -14.88 0.10
N SER A 214 20.86 -13.97 -0.71
CA SER A 214 20.82 -12.52 -0.47
C SER A 214 19.50 -11.89 -0.92
N SER A 215 18.94 -12.34 -2.05
CA SER A 215 17.65 -11.86 -2.55
C SER A 215 16.92 -12.93 -3.40
N PRO A 216 16.00 -13.69 -2.80
CA PRO A 216 15.18 -14.66 -3.52
C PRO A 216 14.32 -14.03 -4.63
N ALA A 217 13.86 -12.79 -4.42
CA ALA A 217 13.03 -12.09 -5.39
C ALA A 217 13.81 -11.74 -6.68
N VAL A 218 15.07 -11.32 -6.55
CA VAL A 218 15.92 -11.04 -7.71
C VAL A 218 16.27 -12.34 -8.44
N ALA A 219 16.54 -13.42 -7.70
CA ALA A 219 16.80 -14.73 -8.31
C ALA A 219 15.59 -15.22 -9.14
N ASP A 220 14.37 -15.11 -8.62
CA ASP A 220 13.13 -15.44 -9.35
C ASP A 220 12.93 -14.53 -10.58
N LEU A 221 13.21 -13.23 -10.48
CA LEU A 221 13.15 -12.32 -11.63
C LEU A 221 14.15 -12.68 -12.73
N ILE A 222 15.38 -13.03 -12.35
CA ILE A 222 16.41 -13.50 -13.28
C ILE A 222 15.91 -14.77 -13.98
N GLU A 223 15.52 -15.78 -13.21
CA GLU A 223 15.04 -17.06 -13.75
C GLU A 223 13.88 -16.84 -14.73
N ARG A 224 12.84 -16.11 -14.32
CA ARG A 224 11.68 -15.79 -15.16
C ARG A 224 12.06 -15.09 -16.46
N ARG A 225 12.99 -14.12 -16.42
CA ARG A 225 13.45 -13.43 -17.62
C ARG A 225 14.25 -14.32 -18.56
N PHE A 226 15.09 -15.22 -18.03
CA PHE A 226 15.78 -16.23 -18.85
C PHE A 226 14.81 -17.26 -19.47
N HIS A 227 13.63 -17.45 -18.88
CA HIS A 227 12.51 -18.17 -19.51
C HIS A 227 11.70 -17.35 -20.53
N GLY A 228 12.08 -16.09 -20.79
CA GLY A 228 11.35 -15.18 -21.67
C GLY A 228 10.02 -14.70 -21.07
N ARG A 229 9.85 -14.77 -19.75
CA ARG A 229 8.64 -14.41 -19.01
C ARG A 229 8.91 -13.20 -18.10
N PRO A 230 9.03 -11.97 -18.64
CA PRO A 230 9.17 -10.78 -17.80
C PRO A 230 7.91 -10.57 -16.94
N PRO A 231 7.98 -9.73 -15.90
CA PRO A 231 6.80 -9.29 -15.16
C PRO A 231 5.73 -8.74 -16.11
N ASP A 232 4.47 -9.02 -15.81
CA ASP A 232 3.34 -8.60 -16.64
C ASP A 232 2.80 -7.24 -16.18
N ARG A 233 2.54 -6.35 -17.16
CA ARG A 233 1.99 -5.01 -16.90
C ARG A 233 0.60 -5.07 -16.27
N GLN A 234 -0.22 -6.01 -16.73
CA GLN A 234 -1.59 -6.13 -16.25
C GLN A 234 -1.64 -6.67 -14.83
N THR A 235 -0.72 -7.58 -14.49
CA THR A 235 -0.55 -8.03 -13.11
C THR A 235 -0.09 -6.88 -12.21
N GLY A 236 0.83 -6.03 -12.66
CA GLY A 236 1.39 -4.92 -11.87
C GLY A 236 2.38 -5.37 -10.79
N ARG A 237 2.94 -4.40 -10.05
CA ARG A 237 3.90 -4.63 -8.97
C ARG A 237 3.17 -4.92 -7.65
N PRO A 238 3.54 -5.97 -6.90
CA PRO A 238 3.04 -6.14 -5.54
C PRO A 238 3.47 -4.95 -4.66
N ARG A 239 2.60 -4.54 -3.74
CA ARG A 239 2.94 -3.47 -2.79
C ARG A 239 3.66 -4.01 -1.57
N THR A 240 4.41 -3.12 -0.95
CA THR A 240 5.03 -3.38 0.34
C THR A 240 3.97 -3.51 1.45
N GLU A 241 3.91 -4.65 2.15
CA GLU A 241 2.91 -4.84 3.23
C GLU A 241 3.15 -3.87 4.41
N GLY A 242 2.07 -3.26 4.93
CA GLY A 242 2.09 -2.38 6.09
C GLY A 242 2.67 -0.96 5.85
N PHE A 243 2.91 -0.56 4.60
CA PHE A 243 3.52 0.74 4.29
C PHE A 243 2.66 1.93 4.79
N ILE A 244 1.33 1.87 4.60
CA ILE A 244 0.40 2.92 5.04
C ILE A 244 0.48 3.07 6.55
N TRP A 245 0.46 1.93 7.25
CA TRP A 245 0.52 1.91 8.70
C TRP A 245 1.83 2.51 9.22
N ARG A 246 2.97 2.16 8.61
CA ARG A 246 4.29 2.71 8.97
C ARG A 246 4.35 4.22 8.77
N VAL A 247 3.88 4.72 7.63
CA VAL A 247 3.87 6.16 7.32
C VAL A 247 2.98 6.94 8.29
N LEU A 248 1.75 6.48 8.52
CA LEU A 248 0.84 7.16 9.46
C LEU A 248 1.39 7.14 10.89
N SER A 249 1.97 6.01 11.32
CA SER A 249 2.56 5.90 12.67
C SER A 249 3.81 6.76 12.81
N ALA A 250 4.64 6.88 11.78
CA ALA A 250 5.78 7.80 11.75
C ALA A 250 5.32 9.27 11.90
N GLY A 251 4.20 9.62 11.27
CA GLY A 251 3.56 10.93 11.44
C GLY A 251 3.01 11.17 12.85
N GLU A 252 2.30 10.19 13.41
CA GLU A 252 1.73 10.23 14.77
C GLU A 252 2.80 10.35 15.86
N GLU A 253 3.90 9.60 15.75
CA GLU A 253 4.95 9.52 16.76
C GLU A 253 6.12 10.49 16.50
N HIS A 254 6.08 11.24 15.37
CA HIS A 254 7.15 12.12 14.91
C HIS A 254 8.52 11.42 14.80
N ASP A 255 8.52 10.14 14.44
CA ASP A 255 9.70 9.28 14.34
C ASP A 255 9.84 8.76 12.90
N PHE A 256 10.72 9.39 12.12
CA PHE A 256 10.98 9.01 10.73
C PHE A 256 11.68 7.66 10.59
N ASP A 257 12.26 7.10 11.66
CA ASP A 257 12.86 5.77 11.63
C ASP A 257 11.79 4.66 11.62
N MET A 258 10.52 5.03 11.82
CA MET A 258 9.38 4.13 11.63
C MET A 258 8.97 3.93 10.19
N MET A 259 9.61 4.58 9.22
CA MET A 259 9.32 4.33 7.81
C MET A 259 10.59 4.33 6.97
N SER A 260 10.60 3.50 5.94
CA SER A 260 11.67 3.44 4.94
C SER A 260 11.40 4.41 3.78
N LEU A 261 12.42 4.63 2.94
CA LEU A 261 12.21 5.35 1.67
C LEU A 261 11.31 4.57 0.70
N ALA A 262 11.30 3.25 0.77
CA ALA A 262 10.35 2.42 0.02
C ALA A 262 8.89 2.68 0.45
N ASP A 263 8.64 2.95 1.73
CA ASP A 263 7.30 3.33 2.21
C ASP A 263 6.87 4.70 1.67
N ALA A 264 7.82 5.65 1.58
CA ALA A 264 7.58 6.95 0.96
C ALA A 264 7.25 6.79 -0.54
N GLU A 265 8.01 5.94 -1.25
CA GLU A 265 7.76 5.60 -2.66
C GLU A 265 6.35 5.04 -2.87
N GLU A 266 5.91 4.12 -2.01
CA GLU A 266 4.56 3.53 -2.09
C GLU A 266 3.45 4.57 -1.87
N ILE A 267 3.65 5.55 -0.97
CA ILE A 267 2.69 6.64 -0.77
C ILE A 267 2.65 7.58 -1.97
N PHE A 268 3.80 7.93 -2.55
CA PHE A 268 3.83 8.74 -3.76
C PHE A 268 3.17 8.02 -4.94
N THR A 269 3.40 6.71 -5.05
CA THR A 269 2.75 5.84 -6.05
C THR A 269 1.24 5.81 -5.84
N LEU A 270 0.78 5.60 -4.60
CA LEU A 270 -0.65 5.62 -4.26
C LEU A 270 -1.30 6.97 -4.58
N ALA A 271 -0.66 8.08 -4.23
CA ALA A 271 -1.15 9.42 -4.54
C ALA A 271 -1.28 9.63 -6.06
N TYR A 272 -0.28 9.18 -6.83
CA TYR A 272 -0.30 9.23 -8.29
C TYR A 272 -1.46 8.43 -8.87
N GLU A 273 -1.67 7.21 -8.37
CA GLU A 273 -2.77 6.34 -8.79
C GLU A 273 -4.14 6.95 -8.49
N MET A 274 -4.33 7.48 -7.27
CA MET A 274 -5.59 8.09 -6.87
C MET A 274 -5.92 9.34 -7.72
N LEU A 275 -4.92 10.17 -8.03
CA LEU A 275 -5.08 11.33 -8.93
C LEU A 275 -5.41 10.92 -10.36
N ALA A 276 -4.78 9.85 -10.87
CA ALA A 276 -5.05 9.29 -12.19
C ALA A 276 -6.41 8.55 -12.27
N GLY A 277 -7.08 8.35 -11.14
CA GLY A 277 -8.41 7.78 -11.05
C GLY A 277 -8.44 6.27 -10.90
N ARG A 278 -7.48 5.71 -10.17
CA ARG A 278 -7.51 4.33 -9.70
C ARG A 278 -8.76 4.08 -8.86
N ASP A 279 -9.35 2.92 -9.07
CA ASP A 279 -10.50 2.40 -8.33
C ASP A 279 -10.09 1.05 -7.71
N ILE A 280 -10.10 0.98 -6.38
CA ILE A 280 -9.67 -0.18 -5.60
C ILE A 280 -10.89 -0.83 -4.94
N PRO A 281 -11.19 -2.11 -5.24
CA PRO A 281 -12.29 -2.81 -4.58
C PRO A 281 -11.92 -3.21 -3.15
N VAL A 282 -12.83 -2.91 -2.23
CA VAL A 282 -12.76 -3.22 -0.81
C VAL A 282 -13.89 -4.19 -0.47
N PHE A 283 -13.52 -5.29 0.18
CA PHE A 283 -14.47 -6.27 0.64
C PHE A 283 -14.51 -6.28 2.15
N SER A 284 -15.71 -6.14 2.72
CA SER A 284 -15.93 -6.27 4.15
C SER A 284 -17.04 -7.26 4.46
N LEU A 285 -16.95 -7.87 5.64
CA LEU A 285 -17.99 -8.73 6.17
C LEU A 285 -19.01 -7.87 6.90
N ARG A 286 -20.28 -7.96 6.51
CA ARG A 286 -21.39 -7.37 7.25
C ARG A 286 -22.32 -8.46 7.72
N TYR A 287 -22.52 -8.50 9.03
CA TYR A 287 -23.51 -9.38 9.62
C TYR A 287 -24.91 -8.77 9.56
N ILE A 288 -25.92 -9.62 9.32
CA ILE A 288 -27.33 -9.25 9.22
C ILE A 288 -28.12 -10.12 10.21
N GLY A 289 -28.71 -9.51 11.24
CA GLY A 289 -29.73 -10.16 12.07
C GLY A 289 -29.73 -9.83 13.56
N SER A 290 -28.57 -9.81 14.23
CA SER A 290 -28.44 -9.57 15.68
C SER A 290 -27.46 -8.45 15.98
N LYS A 291 -27.94 -7.42 16.69
CA LYS A 291 -27.13 -6.26 17.09
C LYS A 291 -25.94 -6.68 17.97
N ASN A 292 -26.19 -7.50 19.00
CA ASN A 292 -25.15 -7.97 19.92
C ASN A 292 -24.03 -8.75 19.21
N PHE A 293 -24.38 -9.57 18.20
CA PHE A 293 -23.39 -10.30 17.42
C PHE A 293 -22.60 -9.37 16.48
N THR A 294 -23.28 -8.38 15.89
CA THR A 294 -22.63 -7.34 15.07
C THR A 294 -21.57 -6.60 15.89
N GLU A 295 -21.95 -6.10 17.07
CA GLU A 295 -21.05 -5.37 17.97
C GLU A 295 -19.87 -6.24 18.44
N ALA A 296 -20.13 -7.51 18.76
CA ALA A 296 -19.10 -8.46 19.14
C ALA A 296 -18.12 -8.75 17.99
N SER A 297 -18.63 -8.89 16.76
CA SER A 297 -17.81 -9.06 15.55
C SER A 297 -16.93 -7.83 15.31
N GLU A 298 -17.52 -6.62 15.35
CA GLU A 298 -16.79 -5.36 15.18
C GLU A 298 -15.74 -5.15 16.29
N GLN A 299 -16.04 -5.57 17.53
CA GLN A 299 -15.08 -5.51 18.63
C GLN A 299 -13.91 -6.50 18.43
N LEU A 300 -14.20 -7.73 17.99
CA LEU A 300 -13.19 -8.73 17.64
C LEU A 300 -12.27 -8.20 16.53
N ASP A 301 -12.86 -7.66 15.46
CA ASP A 301 -12.11 -7.06 14.36
C ASP A 301 -11.24 -5.92 14.88
N ARG A 302 -11.79 -4.93 15.60
CA ARG A 302 -11.00 -3.83 16.21
C ARG A 302 -9.79 -4.31 17.02
N HIS A 303 -9.95 -5.32 17.87
CA HIS A 303 -8.84 -5.86 18.64
C HIS A 303 -7.82 -6.61 17.77
N ARG A 304 -8.28 -7.30 16.71
CA ARG A 304 -7.41 -7.94 15.72
C ARG A 304 -6.59 -6.89 14.96
N LEU A 305 -7.18 -5.75 14.63
CA LEU A 305 -6.48 -4.62 14.00
C LEU A 305 -5.40 -4.05 14.93
N ALA A 306 -5.77 -3.77 16.17
CA ALA A 306 -4.85 -3.25 17.18
C ALA A 306 -3.68 -4.21 17.44
N PHE A 307 -3.94 -5.52 17.45
CA PHE A 307 -2.90 -6.54 17.55
C PHE A 307 -1.96 -6.52 16.34
N ARG A 308 -2.50 -6.45 15.11
CA ARG A 308 -1.68 -6.35 13.89
C ARG A 308 -0.85 -5.08 13.86
N LYS A 309 -1.42 -3.91 14.21
CA LYS A 309 -0.69 -2.62 14.38
C LYS A 309 0.52 -2.82 15.29
N ALA A 310 0.33 -3.40 16.47
CA ALA A 310 1.42 -3.63 17.41
C ALA A 310 2.47 -4.66 16.90
N ALA A 311 2.04 -5.68 16.16
CA ALA A 311 2.95 -6.65 15.55
C ALA A 311 3.82 -6.03 14.44
N TYR A 312 3.24 -5.15 13.60
CA TYR A 312 3.99 -4.40 12.58
C TYR A 312 4.99 -3.44 13.21
N LEU A 313 4.62 -2.72 14.27
CA LEU A 313 5.55 -1.85 14.99
C LEU A 313 6.77 -2.63 15.47
N ARG A 314 6.55 -3.78 16.12
CA ARG A 314 7.63 -4.65 16.57
C ARG A 314 8.48 -5.14 15.39
N ASN A 315 7.86 -5.57 14.30
CA ASN A 315 8.58 -5.98 13.07
C ASN A 315 9.47 -4.88 12.52
N ASN A 316 8.98 -3.65 12.54
CA ASN A 316 9.68 -2.51 11.99
C ASN A 316 10.88 -2.11 12.86
N LYS A 317 10.71 -2.08 14.19
CA LYS A 317 11.83 -1.87 15.12
C LYS A 317 12.87 -2.98 15.02
N LEU A 318 12.44 -4.22 14.76
CA LEU A 318 13.35 -5.34 14.50
C LEU A 318 14.15 -5.13 13.20
N ARG A 319 13.50 -4.61 12.15
CA ARG A 319 14.13 -4.27 10.88
C ARG A 319 15.14 -3.13 11.02
N ALA A 320 14.77 -2.01 11.64
CA ALA A 320 15.69 -0.89 11.87
C ALA A 320 16.94 -1.35 12.64
N MET A 321 16.77 -2.32 13.54
CA MET A 321 17.87 -2.92 14.26
C MET A 321 18.72 -3.87 13.39
N ALA A 322 18.13 -4.60 12.44
CA ALA A 322 18.88 -5.36 11.43
C ALA A 322 19.70 -4.43 10.52
N GLU A 323 19.11 -3.31 10.09
CA GLU A 323 19.75 -2.31 9.24
C GLU A 323 20.98 -1.67 9.91
N LEU A 324 20.99 -1.51 11.23
CA LEU A 324 22.16 -1.02 11.98
C LEU A 324 23.37 -1.98 11.96
N PHE A 325 23.14 -3.28 11.76
CA PHE A 325 24.16 -4.33 11.85
C PHE A 325 24.61 -4.88 10.50
N VAL A 326 24.18 -4.27 9.39
CA VAL A 326 24.49 -4.68 8.01
C VAL A 326 25.99 -4.80 7.77
N ASP A 327 26.77 -3.85 8.27
CA ASP A 327 28.22 -3.81 8.07
C ASP A 327 28.99 -4.78 8.98
N SER A 328 28.34 -5.31 10.04
CA SER A 328 29.02 -6.02 11.14
C SER A 328 28.86 -7.54 11.07
N ASN A 329 27.88 -8.01 10.30
CA ASN A 329 27.67 -9.39 9.87
C ASN A 329 26.56 -9.35 8.81
N PRO A 330 26.51 -10.28 7.83
CA PRO A 330 25.38 -10.39 6.93
C PRO A 330 24.16 -10.88 7.72
N VAL A 331 23.53 -9.98 8.46
CA VAL A 331 22.17 -10.17 8.94
C VAL A 331 21.33 -10.12 7.68
N ASP A 332 20.87 -11.28 7.20
CA ASP A 332 20.00 -11.45 6.02
C ASP A 332 19.00 -10.28 5.96
N ILE A 333 19.32 -9.25 5.17
CA ILE A 333 18.49 -8.06 5.07
C ILE A 333 17.34 -8.49 4.19
N VAL A 334 16.20 -8.80 4.80
CA VAL A 334 14.96 -8.92 4.07
C VAL A 334 14.67 -7.54 3.49
N PRO A 335 14.71 -7.30 2.16
CA PRO A 335 14.40 -5.99 1.60
C PRO A 335 13.04 -5.48 2.09
N ALA A 336 12.86 -4.15 2.17
CA ALA A 336 11.61 -3.54 2.66
C ALA A 336 10.38 -4.11 1.96
N ALA A 337 10.54 -4.48 0.69
CA ALA A 337 9.55 -5.05 -0.21
C ALA A 337 9.13 -6.52 0.08
N THR A 338 9.75 -7.24 1.02
CA THR A 338 9.46 -8.67 1.24
C THR A 338 8.53 -8.91 2.45
N PRO A 339 7.40 -9.63 2.28
CA PRO A 339 6.43 -9.85 3.36
C PRO A 339 7.00 -10.71 4.49
N VAL A 340 7.21 -10.08 5.66
CA VAL A 340 7.81 -10.70 6.85
C VAL A 340 6.76 -11.48 7.63
N LEU A 341 6.62 -12.78 7.35
CA LEU A 341 5.81 -13.67 8.18
C LEU A 341 6.57 -14.88 8.76
N SER A 342 7.79 -15.20 8.31
CA SER A 342 8.49 -16.43 8.71
C SER A 342 9.91 -16.28 9.29
N THR A 343 10.50 -15.08 9.34
CA THR A 343 11.94 -14.90 9.69
C THR A 343 12.23 -14.10 10.96
N VAL A 344 11.20 -13.69 11.72
CA VAL A 344 11.31 -12.81 12.89
C VAL A 344 12.28 -13.36 13.95
N ASP A 345 12.16 -14.64 14.30
CA ASP A 345 12.97 -15.26 15.36
C ASP A 345 14.43 -15.45 14.95
N ARG A 346 14.68 -15.68 13.65
CA ARG A 346 16.03 -15.79 13.10
C ARG A 346 16.68 -14.41 13.06
N MET A 347 15.96 -13.41 12.55
CA MET A 347 16.42 -12.02 12.50
C MET A 347 16.73 -11.49 13.91
N TYR A 348 15.86 -11.75 14.89
CA TYR A 348 16.09 -11.34 16.26
C TYR A 348 17.32 -12.00 16.90
N ARG A 349 17.50 -13.31 16.70
CA ARG A 349 18.69 -14.03 17.18
C ARG A 349 19.98 -13.49 16.55
N ASN A 350 19.97 -13.25 15.23
CA ASN A 350 21.12 -12.71 14.52
C ASN A 350 21.50 -11.31 15.02
N ILE A 351 20.51 -10.46 15.26
CA ILE A 351 20.74 -9.11 15.83
C ILE A 351 21.34 -9.20 17.23
N LEU A 352 20.82 -10.07 18.10
CA LEU A 352 21.36 -10.25 19.45
C LEU A 352 22.80 -10.76 19.41
N GLN A 353 23.11 -11.69 18.50
CA GLN A 353 24.48 -12.16 18.28
C GLN A 353 25.40 -11.02 17.81
N ALA A 354 24.95 -10.19 16.87
CA ALA A 354 25.72 -9.04 16.39
C ALA A 354 26.00 -8.01 17.49
N ILE A 355 25.03 -7.73 18.38
CA ILE A 355 25.26 -6.90 19.58
C ILE A 355 26.31 -7.53 20.50
N GLU A 356 26.24 -8.84 20.70
CA GLU A 356 27.18 -9.56 21.57
C GLU A 356 28.60 -9.52 21.01
N GLU A 357 28.76 -9.68 19.70
CA GLU A 357 30.04 -9.57 18.99
C GLU A 357 30.60 -8.15 19.07
N LEU A 358 29.78 -7.13 18.78
CA LEU A 358 30.15 -5.70 18.95
C LEU A 358 30.62 -5.41 20.38
N TYR A 359 29.91 -5.94 21.38
CA TYR A 359 30.29 -5.81 22.79
C TYR A 359 31.61 -6.51 23.10
N ARG A 360 31.83 -7.74 22.59
CA ARG A 360 33.10 -8.47 22.77
C ARG A 360 34.26 -7.73 22.13
N GLU A 361 34.09 -7.16 20.95
CA GLU A 361 35.09 -6.35 20.27
C GLU A 361 35.45 -5.09 21.08
N LEU A 362 34.44 -4.33 21.50
CA LEU A 362 34.64 -3.16 22.35
C LEU A 362 35.35 -3.53 23.65
N LYS A 363 35.01 -4.66 24.28
CA LYS A 363 35.69 -5.16 25.49
C LYS A 363 37.15 -5.55 25.24
N LYS A 364 37.48 -6.17 24.10
CA LYS A 364 38.87 -6.47 23.71
C LYS A 364 39.68 -5.19 23.50
N GLN A 365 39.09 -4.18 22.86
CA GLN A 365 39.73 -2.89 22.59
C GLN A 365 39.88 -2.01 23.84
N THR A 366 38.93 -2.07 24.78
CA THR A 366 38.96 -1.28 26.03
C THR A 366 39.63 -1.99 27.21
N GLY A 367 39.74 -3.33 27.19
CA GLY A 367 40.31 -4.15 28.27
C GLY A 367 41.82 -4.02 28.45
N ASN A 368 42.54 -3.52 27.44
CA ASN A 368 44.01 -3.38 27.46
C ASN A 368 44.50 -1.93 27.69
N ILE A 369 43.63 -0.98 28.02
CA ILE A 369 44.01 0.44 28.15
C ILE A 369 43.88 0.91 29.62
N PRO A 370 45.00 1.20 30.32
CA PRO A 370 44.97 1.78 31.66
C PRO A 370 44.21 3.11 31.67
N PHE A 371 43.37 3.32 32.69
CA PHE A 371 42.45 4.44 32.85
C PHE A 371 43.11 5.82 32.61
N GLN A 372 44.39 5.97 32.93
CA GLN A 372 45.17 7.20 32.82
C GLN A 372 45.61 7.57 31.37
N ARG A 373 45.54 6.65 30.39
CA ARG A 373 45.91 6.92 28.98
C ARG A 373 44.72 7.08 28.01
N ARG A 374 43.48 6.96 28.51
CA ARG A 374 42.24 6.99 27.70
C ARG A 374 42.01 8.31 26.93
N LYS A 375 42.55 9.44 27.40
CA LYS A 375 42.40 10.74 26.71
C LYS A 375 43.15 10.85 25.37
N LYS A 376 44.09 9.93 25.05
CA LYS A 376 44.96 10.04 23.86
C LYS A 376 44.68 8.99 22.76
N TYR A 377 43.78 8.04 23.02
CA TYR A 377 43.37 6.97 22.09
C TYR A 377 41.85 7.01 21.83
N SER A 378 41.28 8.21 21.70
CA SER A 378 39.96 8.37 21.08
C SER A 378 40.12 8.19 19.57
N SER A 379 40.41 6.96 19.10
CA SER A 379 40.32 6.70 17.67
C SER A 379 38.87 6.94 17.26
N LYS A 380 38.66 7.64 16.14
CA LYS A 380 37.34 7.88 15.56
C LYS A 380 36.52 6.58 15.48
N GLU A 381 37.20 5.48 15.18
CA GLU A 381 36.66 4.12 15.16
C GLU A 381 36.09 3.63 16.51
N LEU A 382 36.75 3.90 17.64
CA LEU A 382 36.20 3.55 18.96
C LEU A 382 34.96 4.39 19.29
N HIS A 383 34.97 5.67 18.91
CA HIS A 383 33.82 6.56 19.07
C HIS A 383 32.63 6.08 18.22
N ASP A 384 32.88 5.74 16.96
CA ASP A 384 31.86 5.24 16.02
C ASP A 384 31.26 3.91 16.51
N LYS A 385 32.09 2.96 17.01
CA LYS A 385 31.60 1.70 17.61
C LYS A 385 30.81 1.92 18.91
N LEU A 386 31.22 2.86 19.77
CA LEU A 386 30.47 3.22 20.97
C LEU A 386 29.13 3.88 20.62
N LEU A 387 29.11 4.74 19.61
CA LEU A 387 27.90 5.35 19.08
C LEU A 387 26.98 4.27 18.51
N GLN A 388 27.49 3.35 17.69
CA GLN A 388 26.74 2.21 17.15
C GLN A 388 26.15 1.34 18.27
N LEU A 389 26.91 1.04 19.33
CA LEU A 389 26.41 0.30 20.50
C LEU A 389 25.30 1.06 21.23
N SER A 390 25.46 2.38 21.42
CA SER A 390 24.47 3.22 22.08
C SER A 390 23.15 3.27 21.30
N THR A 391 23.23 3.36 19.97
CA THR A 391 22.08 3.30 19.05
C THR A 391 21.43 1.92 19.10
N ALA A 392 22.22 0.85 19.09
CA ALA A 392 21.72 -0.52 19.19
C ALA A 392 20.96 -0.76 20.50
N LEU A 393 21.47 -0.25 21.63
CA LEU A 393 20.81 -0.34 22.93
C LEU A 393 19.49 0.45 22.97
N ALA A 394 19.45 1.64 22.37
CA ALA A 394 18.24 2.43 22.25
C ALA A 394 17.17 1.72 21.40
N LEU A 395 17.56 1.17 20.25
CA LEU A 395 16.68 0.38 19.39
C LEU A 395 16.17 -0.88 20.08
N HIS A 396 17.02 -1.59 20.83
CA HIS A 396 16.63 -2.76 21.60
C HIS A 396 15.56 -2.44 22.66
N ARG A 397 15.72 -1.32 23.39
CA ARG A 397 14.70 -0.87 24.36
C ARG A 397 13.38 -0.52 23.69
N SER A 398 13.44 0.15 22.54
CA SER A 398 12.26 0.48 21.73
C SER A 398 11.54 -0.80 21.25
N LEU A 399 12.30 -1.77 20.74
CA LEU A 399 11.79 -3.07 20.31
C LEU A 399 11.11 -3.83 21.45
N ARG A 400 11.69 -3.82 22.65
CA ARG A 400 11.09 -4.42 23.86
C ARG A 400 9.75 -3.77 24.21
N ALA A 401 9.68 -2.44 24.18
CA ALA A 401 8.45 -1.71 24.46
C ALA A 401 7.35 -2.07 23.44
N ALA A 402 7.70 -2.14 22.15
CA ALA A 402 6.79 -2.58 21.10
C ALA A 402 6.32 -4.04 21.30
N ASN A 403 7.20 -4.93 21.74
CA ASN A 403 6.88 -6.32 22.03
C ASN A 403 5.88 -6.46 23.21
N LEU A 404 6.10 -5.72 24.30
CA LEU A 404 5.17 -5.67 25.44
C LEU A 404 3.80 -5.11 25.03
N GLN A 405 3.77 -4.09 24.18
CA GLN A 405 2.52 -3.53 23.67
C GLN A 405 1.77 -4.56 22.81
N MET A 406 2.47 -5.27 21.92
CA MET A 406 1.89 -6.37 21.13
C MET A 406 1.26 -7.44 22.01
N GLN A 407 1.94 -7.87 23.08
CA GLN A 407 1.40 -8.84 24.03
C GLN A 407 0.11 -8.33 24.71
N LYS A 408 0.08 -7.08 25.16
CA LYS A 408 -1.13 -6.46 25.73
C LYS A 408 -2.29 -6.45 24.72
N ARG A 409 -2.02 -6.19 23.45
CA ARG A 409 -3.05 -6.23 22.39
C ARG A 409 -3.50 -7.67 22.10
N TYR A 410 -2.60 -8.64 22.15
CA TYR A 410 -2.91 -10.06 21.97
C TYR A 410 -3.83 -10.60 23.07
N THR A 411 -3.58 -10.25 24.34
CA THR A 411 -4.46 -10.67 25.44
C THR A 411 -5.86 -10.06 25.32
N ALA A 412 -5.97 -8.79 24.91
CA ALA A 412 -7.25 -8.16 24.61
C ALA A 412 -7.98 -8.86 23.45
N LEU A 413 -7.26 -9.21 22.37
CA LEU A 413 -7.81 -9.99 21.26
C LEU A 413 -8.37 -11.34 21.74
N ARG A 414 -7.63 -12.09 22.55
CA ARG A 414 -8.10 -13.38 23.09
C ARG A 414 -9.36 -13.25 23.94
N ARG A 415 -9.45 -12.20 24.77
CA ARG A 415 -10.68 -11.92 25.54
C ARG A 415 -11.87 -11.63 24.63
N SER A 416 -11.66 -10.83 23.59
CA SER A 416 -12.72 -10.51 22.62
C SER A 416 -13.14 -11.73 21.78
N GLU A 417 -12.20 -12.61 21.44
CA GLU A 417 -12.45 -13.86 20.73
C GLU A 417 -13.28 -14.82 21.58
N ALA A 418 -12.95 -15.00 22.85
CA ALA A 418 -13.73 -15.82 23.78
C ALA A 418 -15.17 -15.32 23.91
N LYS A 419 -15.35 -14.00 24.13
CA LYS A 419 -16.68 -13.36 24.20
C LYS A 419 -17.46 -13.51 22.90
N TYR A 420 -16.79 -13.37 21.75
CA TYR A 420 -17.39 -13.55 20.44
C TYR A 420 -17.88 -14.99 20.23
N GLN A 421 -17.07 -15.99 20.59
CA GLN A 421 -17.45 -17.41 20.48
C GLN A 421 -18.63 -17.77 21.39
N GLU A 422 -18.71 -17.19 22.59
CA GLU A 422 -19.86 -17.36 23.49
C GLU A 422 -21.15 -16.78 22.88
N ILE A 423 -21.09 -15.54 22.37
CA ILE A 423 -22.25 -14.91 21.72
C ILE A 423 -22.64 -15.68 20.45
N LYS A 424 -21.66 -16.18 19.71
CA LYS A 424 -21.87 -17.00 18.51
C LYS A 424 -22.55 -18.32 18.83
N SER A 425 -22.09 -19.07 19.84
CA SER A 425 -22.70 -20.35 20.19
C SER A 425 -24.16 -20.17 20.65
N ASN A 426 -24.45 -19.08 21.36
CA ASN A 426 -25.80 -18.70 21.73
C ASN A 426 -26.66 -18.25 20.53
N ALA A 427 -26.06 -17.60 19.53
CA ALA A 427 -26.74 -17.23 18.30
C ALA A 427 -27.00 -18.43 17.38
N ALA A 428 -26.05 -19.37 17.28
CA ALA A 428 -26.15 -20.59 16.49
C ALA A 428 -27.30 -21.49 16.94
N LYS A 429 -27.64 -21.48 18.23
CA LYS A 429 -28.85 -22.15 18.78
C LYS A 429 -30.15 -21.58 18.22
N LYS A 430 -30.17 -20.32 17.79
CA LYS A 430 -31.37 -19.63 17.30
C LYS A 430 -31.47 -19.63 15.78
N PHE A 431 -30.36 -19.66 15.06
CA PHE A 431 -30.31 -19.72 13.59
C PHE A 431 -28.91 -20.10 13.09
N PRO A 432 -28.79 -20.81 11.95
CA PRO A 432 -27.50 -21.17 11.36
C PRO A 432 -26.84 -19.95 10.70
N LEU A 433 -25.66 -19.58 11.17
CA LEU A 433 -24.82 -18.54 10.58
C LEU A 433 -24.11 -19.09 9.34
N HIS A 434 -24.42 -18.55 8.17
CA HIS A 434 -23.76 -18.89 6.89
C HIS A 434 -23.52 -17.63 6.04
N LEU A 435 -22.69 -17.78 5.01
CA LEU A 435 -22.47 -16.76 4.00
C LEU A 435 -23.72 -16.65 3.14
N LEU A 436 -24.29 -15.45 3.08
CA LEU A 436 -25.51 -15.17 2.32
C LEU A 436 -25.16 -14.96 0.85
N THR A 437 -25.90 -15.65 -0.01
CA THR A 437 -25.83 -15.45 -1.47
C THR A 437 -26.71 -14.27 -1.92
N PRO A 438 -26.50 -13.70 -3.12
CA PRO A 438 -27.30 -12.59 -3.63
C PRO A 438 -28.79 -12.99 -3.72
N GLY A 439 -29.66 -12.25 -3.03
CA GLY A 439 -31.10 -12.51 -3.00
C GLY A 439 -31.61 -13.12 -1.69
N GLU A 440 -30.73 -13.71 -0.88
CA GLU A 440 -31.11 -14.23 0.44
C GLU A 440 -31.35 -13.08 1.44
N LYS A 441 -32.57 -13.03 1.99
CA LYS A 441 -32.99 -12.09 3.04
C LYS A 441 -32.90 -12.69 4.46
N SER A 442 -32.35 -13.89 4.58
CA SER A 442 -32.13 -14.58 5.85
C SER A 442 -31.06 -13.89 6.71
N ARG A 443 -31.01 -14.27 7.99
CA ARG A 443 -29.95 -13.83 8.90
C ARG A 443 -28.67 -14.58 8.54
N GLY A 444 -27.56 -13.86 8.48
CA GLY A 444 -26.28 -14.42 8.06
C GLY A 444 -25.26 -13.33 7.79
N ILE A 445 -24.21 -13.67 7.04
CA ILE A 445 -23.12 -12.75 6.74
C ILE A 445 -23.10 -12.46 5.26
N ARG A 446 -23.04 -11.18 4.92
CA ARG A 446 -22.95 -10.71 3.55
C ARG A 446 -21.60 -10.08 3.30
N ILE A 447 -21.02 -10.39 2.14
CA ILE A 447 -19.88 -9.65 1.62
C ILE A 447 -20.39 -8.32 1.08
N VAL A 448 -19.92 -7.23 1.65
CA VAL A 448 -20.18 -5.88 1.14
C VAL A 448 -18.98 -5.47 0.32
N GLU A 449 -19.24 -5.24 -0.97
CA GLU A 449 -18.28 -4.65 -1.88
C GLU A 449 -18.43 -3.14 -1.84
N LYS A 450 -17.32 -2.45 -1.64
CA LYS A 450 -17.19 -0.99 -1.72
C LYS A 450 -16.01 -0.66 -2.60
N HIS A 451 -16.03 0.50 -3.24
CA HIS A 451 -14.94 0.96 -4.09
C HIS A 451 -14.32 2.21 -3.47
N ILE A 452 -12.99 2.28 -3.47
CA ILE A 452 -12.25 3.47 -3.06
C ILE A 452 -11.74 4.14 -4.31
N GLU A 453 -12.24 5.36 -4.52
CA GLU A 453 -11.75 6.27 -5.53
C GLU A 453 -11.90 7.70 -5.01
N LEU A 454 -11.05 8.61 -5.47
CA LEU A 454 -11.30 10.04 -5.27
C LEU A 454 -12.39 10.49 -6.26
N SER A 455 -13.44 11.11 -5.73
CA SER A 455 -14.42 11.82 -6.57
C SER A 455 -13.74 12.96 -7.34
N LYS A 456 -14.40 13.48 -8.37
CA LYS A 456 -13.80 14.54 -9.22
C LYS A 456 -13.45 15.81 -8.42
N SER A 457 -14.29 16.20 -7.46
CA SER A 457 -14.03 17.32 -6.57
C SER A 457 -12.89 17.04 -5.59
N GLU A 458 -12.83 15.82 -5.03
CA GLU A 458 -11.74 15.39 -4.15
C GLU A 458 -10.42 15.34 -4.92
N LYS A 459 -10.40 14.83 -6.15
CA LYS A 459 -9.22 14.84 -7.03
C LYS A 459 -8.66 16.25 -7.22
N LEU A 460 -9.50 17.23 -7.53
CA LEU A 460 -9.05 18.62 -7.73
C LEU A 460 -8.56 19.25 -6.42
N ARG A 461 -9.20 18.97 -5.29
CA ARG A 461 -8.76 19.45 -3.98
C ARG A 461 -7.43 18.82 -3.58
N PHE A 462 -7.35 17.49 -3.60
CA PHE A 462 -6.14 16.72 -3.30
C PHE A 462 -4.98 17.15 -4.23
N ALA A 463 -5.24 17.32 -5.52
CA ALA A 463 -4.25 17.84 -6.47
C ALA A 463 -3.71 19.22 -6.09
N LYS A 464 -4.55 20.16 -5.64
CA LYS A 464 -4.09 21.48 -5.19
C LYS A 464 -3.20 21.38 -3.96
N GLU A 465 -3.56 20.53 -3.00
CA GLU A 465 -2.79 20.34 -1.78
C GLU A 465 -1.45 19.67 -2.05
N VAL A 466 -1.44 18.60 -2.83
CA VAL A 466 -0.22 17.92 -3.28
C VAL A 466 0.64 18.90 -4.07
N HIS A 467 0.09 19.60 -5.06
CA HIS A 467 0.86 20.57 -5.84
C HIS A 467 1.52 21.65 -4.98
N LYS A 468 0.84 22.12 -3.93
CA LYS A 468 1.42 23.07 -2.97
C LYS A 468 2.59 22.47 -2.20
N LEU A 469 2.45 21.25 -1.67
CA LEU A 469 3.53 20.54 -0.96
C LEU A 469 4.74 20.32 -1.88
N LEU A 470 4.47 19.91 -3.13
CA LEU A 470 5.47 19.73 -4.18
C LEU A 470 6.13 21.04 -4.63
N GLY A 471 5.43 22.17 -4.50
CA GLY A 471 5.99 23.50 -4.77
C GLY A 471 7.11 23.82 -3.79
N THR A 472 6.84 23.64 -2.49
CA THR A 472 7.77 23.93 -1.40
C THR A 472 8.92 22.94 -1.25
N PHE A 473 8.84 21.80 -1.93
CA PHE A 473 9.82 20.73 -1.79
C PHE A 473 11.09 21.03 -2.58
N GLY A 474 12.22 21.21 -1.87
CA GLY A 474 13.52 21.43 -2.50
C GLY A 474 13.78 22.86 -3.00
N GLU A 475 12.95 23.85 -2.64
CA GLU A 475 13.14 25.26 -3.08
C GLU A 475 14.48 25.87 -2.63
N ASN A 476 15.01 25.44 -1.48
CA ASN A 476 16.17 26.08 -0.85
C ASN A 476 17.42 25.19 -0.74
N ARG A 477 17.30 23.88 -1.01
CA ARG A 477 18.40 22.90 -0.91
C ARG A 477 18.04 21.60 -1.59
N THR A 478 19.05 20.79 -1.88
CA THR A 478 18.87 19.37 -2.24
C THR A 478 18.15 18.64 -1.10
N PRO A 479 16.97 18.04 -1.32
CA PRO A 479 16.24 17.32 -0.29
C PRO A 479 17.02 16.12 0.24
N HIS A 480 17.04 15.94 1.55
CA HIS A 480 17.60 14.75 2.20
C HIS A 480 16.51 13.70 2.47
N MET A 481 16.88 12.46 2.79
CA MET A 481 15.95 11.37 3.14
C MET A 481 14.75 11.78 4.01
N ASN A 482 14.98 12.49 5.12
CA ASN A 482 13.89 12.86 6.03
C ASN A 482 12.91 13.86 5.41
N ASP A 483 13.35 14.65 4.42
CA ASP A 483 12.46 15.53 3.67
C ASP A 483 11.47 14.71 2.82
N TYR A 484 11.92 13.62 2.18
CA TYR A 484 11.04 12.69 1.44
C TYR A 484 10.06 11.98 2.37
N LYS A 485 10.54 11.47 3.52
CA LYS A 485 9.69 10.82 4.52
C LYS A 485 8.62 11.77 5.06
N LYS A 486 9.01 13.02 5.36
CA LYS A 486 8.07 14.07 5.77
C LYS A 486 7.03 14.37 4.71
N LEU A 487 7.45 14.53 3.45
CA LEU A 487 6.53 14.77 2.34
C LEU A 487 5.53 13.61 2.17
N ALA A 488 6.00 12.36 2.30
CA ALA A 488 5.13 11.18 2.26
C ALA A 488 4.11 11.18 3.41
N ILE A 489 4.51 11.55 4.63
CA ILE A 489 3.58 11.73 5.75
C ILE A 489 2.54 12.80 5.43
N ASP A 490 2.96 13.97 4.94
CA ASP A 490 2.04 15.07 4.61
C ASP A 490 1.02 14.65 3.54
N ILE A 491 1.47 13.93 2.50
CA ILE A 491 0.59 13.39 1.45
C ILE A 491 -0.35 12.31 2.01
N ALA A 492 0.15 11.39 2.85
CA ALA A 492 -0.66 10.36 3.49
C ALA A 492 -1.76 10.96 4.36
N MET A 493 -1.45 12.05 5.09
CA MET A 493 -2.44 12.78 5.89
C MET A 493 -3.53 13.43 5.03
N ARG A 494 -3.22 13.84 3.79
CA ARG A 494 -4.24 14.34 2.85
C ARG A 494 -5.11 13.22 2.29
N LEU A 495 -4.49 12.08 1.97
CA LEU A 495 -5.24 10.87 1.59
C LEU A 495 -6.14 10.38 2.73
N GLU A 496 -5.72 10.51 3.99
CA GLU A 496 -6.52 10.13 5.15
C GLU A 496 -7.82 10.93 5.26
N GLN A 497 -7.79 12.22 4.91
CA GLN A 497 -8.96 13.10 4.99
C GLN A 497 -10.09 12.67 4.05
N ASP A 498 -9.75 12.35 2.79
CA ASP A 498 -10.75 12.02 1.77
C ASP A 498 -11.05 10.50 1.71
N LEU A 499 -10.05 9.63 1.93
CA LEU A 499 -10.19 8.18 1.72
C LEU A 499 -10.18 7.34 3.02
N GLN A 500 -9.82 7.93 4.17
CA GLN A 500 -9.73 7.21 5.45
C GLN A 500 -8.81 5.98 5.38
N ILE A 501 -7.64 6.15 4.77
CA ILE A 501 -6.63 5.11 4.58
C ILE A 501 -6.13 4.45 5.88
N SER A 502 -6.46 4.98 7.06
CA SER A 502 -6.23 4.38 8.37
C SER A 502 -7.13 3.16 8.64
N ARG A 503 -8.28 3.08 7.97
CA ARG A 503 -9.22 1.96 8.13
C ARG A 503 -8.60 0.69 7.60
N PHE A 504 -8.68 -0.38 8.37
CA PHE A 504 -8.00 -1.60 8.03
C PHE A 504 -8.48 -2.25 6.73
N GLU A 505 -9.79 -2.23 6.47
CA GLU A 505 -10.34 -2.79 5.23
C GLU A 505 -9.76 -2.07 4.02
N ILE A 506 -9.55 -0.75 4.16
CA ILE A 506 -8.96 0.12 3.17
C ILE A 506 -7.45 -0.15 3.03
N GLN A 507 -6.70 -0.13 4.14
CA GLN A 507 -5.27 -0.45 4.14
C GLN A 507 -5.02 -1.78 3.44
N TYR A 508 -5.80 -2.79 3.82
CA TYR A 508 -5.64 -4.11 3.24
C TYR A 508 -6.00 -4.14 1.75
N ALA A 509 -7.09 -3.51 1.34
CA ALA A 509 -7.46 -3.44 -0.07
C ALA A 509 -6.37 -2.75 -0.90
N VAL A 510 -5.81 -1.65 -0.39
CA VAL A 510 -4.70 -0.94 -1.05
C VAL A 510 -3.45 -1.82 -1.09
N GLU A 511 -2.99 -2.35 0.05
CA GLU A 511 -1.77 -3.16 0.16
C GLU A 511 -1.84 -4.50 -0.60
N SER A 512 -3.04 -5.05 -0.80
CA SER A 512 -3.25 -6.26 -1.62
C SER A 512 -3.49 -5.94 -3.10
N SER A 513 -3.79 -4.70 -3.44
CA SER A 513 -3.86 -4.25 -4.82
C SER A 513 -2.44 -4.05 -5.37
N ASN A 514 -2.20 -4.53 -6.57
CA ASN A 514 -0.94 -4.27 -7.25
C ASN A 514 -0.91 -2.81 -7.75
N ALA A 515 0.28 -2.21 -7.69
CA ALA A 515 0.58 -0.88 -8.20
C ALA A 515 1.03 -0.96 -9.67
N PRO A 516 0.87 0.09 -10.48
CA PRO A 516 1.40 0.13 -11.83
C PRO A 516 2.92 0.21 -11.85
N TYR A 517 3.53 -0.39 -12.87
CA TYR A 517 4.93 -0.16 -13.18
C TYR A 517 5.10 1.23 -13.80
N LEU A 518 5.84 2.12 -13.12
CA LEU A 518 6.04 3.51 -13.57
C LEU A 518 7.26 3.69 -14.50
N ALA A 519 7.94 2.61 -14.85
CA ALA A 519 9.22 2.66 -15.56
C ALA A 519 9.11 3.15 -17.02
N SER A 520 7.90 3.17 -17.57
CA SER A 520 7.60 3.72 -18.90
C SER A 520 7.32 5.24 -18.88
N VAL A 521 7.35 5.89 -17.71
CA VAL A 521 7.23 7.34 -17.58
C VAL A 521 8.64 7.93 -17.75
N GLU A 522 8.92 8.49 -18.92
CA GLU A 522 10.20 9.13 -19.21
C GLU A 522 10.23 10.58 -18.69
N LEU A 523 11.40 11.07 -18.30
CA LEU A 523 11.57 12.42 -17.75
C LEU A 523 11.28 13.52 -18.79
N ASP A 524 11.58 13.27 -20.05
CA ASP A 524 11.46 14.18 -21.20
C ASP A 524 10.07 14.22 -21.85
N MET A 525 9.13 13.38 -21.39
CA MET A 525 7.74 13.41 -21.85
C MET A 525 7.05 14.76 -21.55
N SER A 526 6.19 15.20 -22.48
CA SER A 526 5.33 16.36 -22.27
C SER A 526 4.40 16.15 -21.06
N ALA A 527 4.00 17.23 -20.38
CA ALA A 527 3.14 17.14 -19.20
C ALA A 527 1.78 16.48 -19.50
N THR A 528 1.25 16.67 -20.72
CA THR A 528 0.03 16.01 -21.20
C THR A 528 0.25 14.53 -21.48
N ALA A 529 1.39 14.16 -22.09
CA ALA A 529 1.76 12.76 -22.29
C ALA A 529 1.95 12.03 -20.95
N LYS A 530 2.61 12.63 -19.96
CA LYS A 530 2.75 12.07 -18.60
C LYS A 530 1.38 11.84 -17.93
N ALA A 531 0.44 12.77 -18.09
CA ALA A 531 -0.92 12.62 -17.57
C ALA A 531 -1.70 11.50 -18.29
N GLY A 532 -1.61 11.42 -19.62
CA GLY A 532 -2.19 10.31 -20.40
C GLY A 532 -1.61 8.96 -20.03
N MET A 533 -0.29 8.92 -19.79
CA MET A 533 0.42 7.73 -19.34
C MET A 533 -0.05 7.29 -17.97
N ALA A 534 -0.25 8.23 -17.04
CA ALA A 534 -0.80 7.95 -15.71
C ALA A 534 -2.14 7.20 -15.79
N VAL A 535 -3.05 7.71 -16.61
CA VAL A 535 -4.38 7.11 -16.80
C VAL A 535 -4.27 5.74 -17.47
N SER A 536 -3.39 5.60 -18.46
CA SER A 536 -3.16 4.33 -19.16
C SER A 536 -2.64 3.26 -18.21
N LEU A 537 -1.57 3.55 -17.47
CA LEU A 537 -0.93 2.63 -16.55
C LEU A 537 -1.89 2.16 -15.44
N VAL A 538 -2.65 3.09 -14.87
CA VAL A 538 -3.62 2.78 -13.81
C VAL A 538 -4.77 1.90 -14.30
N ARG A 539 -5.20 2.07 -15.56
CA ARG A 539 -6.27 1.28 -16.17
C ARG A 539 -5.79 -0.10 -16.64
N GLU A 540 -4.53 -0.23 -17.01
CA GLU A 540 -3.94 -1.49 -17.49
C GLU A 540 -3.80 -2.52 -16.37
N VAL A 541 -3.52 -2.07 -15.14
CA VAL A 541 -3.39 -2.97 -13.98
C VAL A 541 -4.75 -3.56 -13.59
N GLN A 542 -4.86 -4.88 -13.66
CA GLN A 542 -6.04 -5.66 -13.27
C GLN A 542 -6.42 -5.40 -11.82
N LYS A 543 -7.73 -5.42 -11.56
CA LYS A 543 -8.25 -5.31 -10.20
C LYS A 543 -8.03 -6.64 -9.48
N ASN A 544 -7.17 -6.65 -8.46
CA ASN A 544 -6.93 -7.84 -7.66
C ASN A 544 -8.12 -8.09 -6.71
N VAL A 545 -9.09 -8.90 -7.17
CA VAL A 545 -10.27 -9.30 -6.38
C VAL A 545 -10.01 -10.62 -5.64
N ARG A 546 -9.24 -11.53 -6.25
CA ARG A 546 -9.00 -12.89 -5.74
C ARG A 546 -8.33 -12.89 -4.36
N THR A 547 -7.26 -12.11 -4.20
CA THR A 547 -6.46 -12.09 -2.97
C THR A 547 -7.26 -11.56 -1.76
N PRO A 548 -8.00 -10.43 -1.88
CA PRO A 548 -8.92 -10.00 -0.84
C PRO A 548 -9.96 -11.04 -0.44
N ILE A 549 -10.56 -11.72 -1.42
CA ILE A 549 -11.63 -12.70 -1.19
C ILE A 549 -11.11 -13.97 -0.52
N HIS A 550 -9.96 -14.51 -0.95
CA HIS A 550 -9.32 -15.65 -0.27
C HIS A 550 -9.00 -15.35 1.18
N ARG A 551 -8.52 -14.13 1.46
CA ARG A 551 -8.26 -13.72 2.84
C ARG A 551 -9.56 -13.58 3.63
N LEU A 552 -10.59 -12.99 3.04
CA LEU A 552 -11.89 -12.82 3.68
C LEU A 552 -12.51 -14.19 4.01
N ALA A 553 -12.40 -15.16 3.11
CA ALA A 553 -12.74 -16.57 3.35
C ALA A 553 -11.94 -17.18 4.51
N HIS A 554 -10.62 -17.01 4.52
CA HIS A 554 -9.78 -17.45 5.64
C HIS A 554 -10.17 -16.77 6.96
N VAL A 555 -10.55 -15.48 6.94
CA VAL A 555 -11.00 -14.76 8.13
C VAL A 555 -12.32 -15.31 8.65
N LEU A 556 -13.25 -15.56 7.74
CA LEU A 556 -14.56 -16.15 8.03
C LEU A 556 -14.42 -17.53 8.70
N VAL A 557 -13.54 -18.37 8.16
CA VAL A 557 -13.31 -19.73 8.70
C VAL A 557 -12.50 -19.69 9.99
N ASN A 558 -11.33 -19.05 10.00
CA ASN A 558 -10.38 -19.20 11.11
C ASN A 558 -10.62 -18.27 12.30
N TYR A 559 -11.19 -17.08 12.08
CA TYR A 559 -11.45 -16.12 13.18
C TYR A 559 -12.91 -16.11 13.56
N HIS A 560 -13.81 -16.12 12.58
CA HIS A 560 -15.23 -16.18 12.88
C HIS A 560 -15.73 -17.63 13.06
N GLY A 561 -14.92 -18.64 12.77
CA GLY A 561 -15.24 -20.05 12.99
C GLY A 561 -16.38 -20.58 12.12
N MET A 562 -16.66 -19.95 10.98
CA MET A 562 -17.80 -20.34 10.13
C MET A 562 -17.28 -21.15 8.95
N PRO A 563 -17.59 -22.45 8.87
CA PRO A 563 -17.19 -23.24 7.72
C PRO A 563 -17.88 -22.71 6.46
N LEU A 564 -17.17 -22.75 5.35
CA LEU A 564 -17.74 -22.46 4.03
C LEU A 564 -18.55 -23.69 3.60
N SER A 565 -19.78 -23.48 3.12
CA SER A 565 -20.52 -24.53 2.42
C SER A 565 -20.05 -24.62 0.97
N GLU A 566 -20.31 -25.74 0.29
CA GLU A 566 -20.04 -25.89 -1.15
C GLU A 566 -20.70 -24.77 -1.96
N LYS A 567 -21.97 -24.46 -1.66
CA LYS A 567 -22.69 -23.31 -2.25
C LYS A 567 -21.99 -21.97 -2.03
N SER A 568 -21.32 -21.79 -0.88
CA SER A 568 -20.56 -20.58 -0.60
C SER A 568 -19.28 -20.52 -1.44
N ILE A 569 -18.61 -21.66 -1.65
CA ILE A 569 -17.42 -21.75 -2.49
C ILE A 569 -17.80 -21.45 -3.94
N ASP A 570 -18.86 -22.09 -4.46
CA ASP A 570 -19.35 -21.86 -5.82
C ASP A 570 -19.68 -20.39 -6.06
N PHE A 571 -20.36 -19.75 -5.10
CA PHE A 571 -20.63 -18.31 -5.14
C PHE A 571 -19.35 -17.46 -5.21
N LEU A 572 -18.31 -17.80 -4.42
CA LEU A 572 -17.05 -17.06 -4.43
C LEU A 572 -16.25 -17.29 -5.72
N VAL A 573 -16.33 -18.47 -6.31
CA VAL A 573 -15.69 -18.81 -7.58
C VAL A 573 -16.39 -18.09 -8.73
N GLU A 574 -17.73 -18.18 -8.80
CA GLU A 574 -18.52 -17.60 -9.89
C GLU A 574 -18.47 -16.07 -9.88
N LYS A 575 -18.62 -15.44 -8.72
CA LYS A 575 -18.71 -13.97 -8.64
C LYS A 575 -17.35 -13.28 -8.57
N TYR A 576 -16.35 -13.90 -7.94
CA TYR A 576 -15.08 -13.25 -7.61
C TYR A 576 -13.85 -13.95 -8.21
N GLU A 577 -14.07 -14.98 -9.04
CA GLU A 577 -13.02 -15.80 -9.67
C GLU A 577 -12.00 -16.35 -8.66
N ALA A 578 -12.47 -16.67 -7.45
CA ALA A 578 -11.60 -17.22 -6.42
C ALA A 578 -11.09 -18.62 -6.83
N ASP A 579 -9.83 -18.91 -6.54
CA ASP A 579 -9.24 -20.24 -6.72
C ASP A 579 -9.99 -21.30 -5.87
N PRO A 580 -10.63 -22.31 -6.50
CA PRO A 580 -11.38 -23.34 -5.80
C PRO A 580 -10.48 -24.25 -4.96
N ALA A 581 -9.27 -24.57 -5.40
CA ALA A 581 -8.36 -25.46 -4.68
C ALA A 581 -7.98 -24.87 -3.32
N ARG A 582 -7.71 -23.56 -3.31
CA ARG A 582 -7.39 -22.82 -2.08
C ARG A 582 -8.58 -22.66 -1.14
N LEU A 583 -9.80 -22.55 -1.66
CA LEU A 583 -11.02 -22.47 -0.85
C LEU A 583 -11.42 -23.83 -0.27
N GLN A 584 -11.22 -24.92 -1.01
CA GLN A 584 -11.50 -26.29 -0.56
C GLN A 584 -10.61 -26.70 0.62
N GLN A 585 -9.36 -26.22 0.69
CA GLN A 585 -8.48 -26.39 1.86
C GLN A 585 -9.06 -25.79 3.16
N LEU A 586 -10.07 -24.93 3.07
CA LEU A 586 -10.75 -24.31 4.21
C LEU A 586 -12.03 -25.04 4.62
N LEU A 587 -12.40 -26.13 3.95
CA LEU A 587 -13.51 -26.99 4.37
C LEU A 587 -13.17 -27.71 5.68
N PRO A 588 -14.13 -27.86 6.60
CA PRO A 588 -13.92 -28.74 7.76
C PRO A 588 -13.69 -30.17 7.25
N GLU A 589 -12.70 -30.87 7.80
CA GLU A 589 -12.54 -32.30 7.51
C GLU A 589 -13.88 -33.02 7.80
N PRO A 590 -14.31 -33.95 6.93
CA PRO A 590 -15.55 -34.66 7.15
C PRO A 590 -15.49 -35.34 8.50
N SER A 591 -16.34 -34.88 9.43
CA SER A 591 -16.51 -35.48 10.74
C SER A 591 -16.75 -36.97 10.54
N ALA A 592 -15.82 -37.80 11.05
CA ALA A 592 -16.05 -39.22 11.18
C ALA A 592 -17.44 -39.44 11.80
N VAL A 593 -18.32 -40.05 11.02
CA VAL A 593 -19.63 -40.48 11.48
C VAL A 593 -19.41 -41.33 12.74
N PRO A 594 -20.07 -41.07 13.88
CA PRO A 594 -19.97 -41.96 15.02
C PRO A 594 -20.66 -43.26 14.64
N VAL A 595 -19.87 -44.26 14.25
CA VAL A 595 -20.37 -45.64 14.16
C VAL A 595 -20.57 -46.10 15.61
N ALA A 596 -21.82 -46.38 15.94
CA ALA A 596 -22.20 -46.98 17.20
C ALA A 596 -21.63 -48.42 17.28
N GLY A 597 -20.98 -48.72 18.41
CA GLY A 597 -20.59 -50.07 18.82
C GLY A 597 -19.15 -50.45 18.51
N ASP A 598 -18.24 -50.23 19.46
CA ASP A 598 -17.79 -51.33 20.32
C ASP A 598 -16.82 -50.85 21.42
N THR A 599 -16.78 -51.66 22.47
CA THR A 599 -16.27 -51.47 23.82
C THR A 599 -14.78 -51.16 23.98
N LEU A 600 -14.52 -50.23 24.91
CA LEU A 600 -13.43 -50.21 25.91
C LEU A 600 -12.12 -50.92 25.54
N GLU A 601 -11.13 -50.13 25.13
CA GLU A 601 -9.77 -50.30 25.64
C GLU A 601 -9.16 -48.92 25.90
N GLN A 602 -8.93 -48.64 27.18
CA GLN A 602 -8.20 -47.47 27.64
C GLN A 602 -6.74 -47.63 27.26
N THR A 603 -6.28 -46.84 26.30
CA THR A 603 -4.87 -46.45 26.23
C THR A 603 -4.80 -44.93 26.20
N GLU A 604 -4.54 -44.38 27.38
CA GLU A 604 -4.01 -43.03 27.51
C GLU A 604 -2.73 -42.93 26.67
N THR A 605 -2.72 -42.07 25.67
CA THR A 605 -1.51 -41.35 25.23
C THR A 605 -1.88 -40.20 24.29
N ASN A 606 -1.82 -39.01 24.87
CA ASN A 606 -1.47 -37.73 24.26
C ASN A 606 -2.38 -37.17 23.15
N SER A 607 -3.32 -36.36 23.63
CA SER A 607 -3.88 -35.20 22.94
C SER A 607 -2.81 -34.28 22.35
N VAL A 608 -2.64 -34.30 21.02
CA VAL A 608 -2.04 -33.17 20.29
C VAL A 608 -3.16 -32.37 19.63
N GLY A 609 -3.89 -31.66 20.49
CA GLY A 609 -4.73 -30.56 20.08
C GLY A 609 -3.98 -29.25 20.29
N LYS A 610 -3.96 -28.45 19.22
CA LYS A 610 -4.09 -26.98 19.28
C LYS A 610 -2.96 -26.24 20.01
N THR A 611 -1.94 -25.90 19.24
CA THR A 611 -1.19 -24.66 19.45
C THR A 611 -0.93 -24.07 18.07
N PRO A 612 -1.53 -22.92 17.68
CA PRO A 612 -1.10 -22.27 16.45
C PRO A 612 0.39 -21.94 16.60
N PRO A 613 1.24 -22.17 15.58
CA PRO A 613 2.71 -22.05 15.67
C PRO A 613 3.20 -20.70 16.21
N ARG A 614 2.35 -19.67 16.19
CA ARG A 614 2.58 -18.34 16.78
C ARG A 614 2.69 -18.30 18.31
N GLN A 615 2.08 -19.22 19.06
CA GLN A 615 2.09 -19.17 20.54
C GLN A 615 3.44 -19.57 21.16
N ALA A 616 4.11 -20.57 20.58
CA ALA A 616 5.43 -21.02 21.04
C ALA A 616 6.50 -19.95 20.77
N GLN A 617 6.47 -19.34 19.59
CA GLN A 617 7.41 -18.28 19.16
C GLN A 617 7.38 -17.06 20.09
N ILE A 618 6.19 -16.64 20.56
CA ILE A 618 6.03 -15.45 21.43
C ILE A 618 6.63 -15.66 22.84
N LEU A 619 6.53 -16.88 23.38
CA LEU A 619 7.04 -17.21 24.71
C LEU A 619 8.57 -17.37 24.71
N GLU A 620 9.17 -17.83 23.61
CA GLU A 620 10.61 -17.98 23.47
C GLU A 620 11.35 -16.64 23.33
N ILE A 621 10.81 -15.68 22.56
CA ILE A 621 11.38 -14.32 22.45
C ILE A 621 11.47 -13.67 23.83
N HIS A 622 10.44 -13.81 24.68
CA HIS A 622 10.43 -13.22 26.02
C HIS A 622 11.48 -13.83 26.96
N ARG A 623 11.74 -15.14 26.83
CA ARG A 623 12.79 -15.83 27.60
C ARG A 623 14.19 -15.35 27.16
N LEU A 624 14.38 -15.15 25.86
CA LEU A 624 15.62 -14.58 25.31
C LEU A 624 15.82 -13.14 25.79
N ASP A 625 14.79 -12.29 25.74
CA ASP A 625 14.85 -10.89 26.22
C ASP A 625 15.33 -10.78 27.67
N LYS A 626 14.84 -11.66 28.55
CA LYS A 626 15.22 -11.65 29.97
C LYS A 626 16.68 -12.05 30.16
N LYS A 627 17.15 -13.10 29.47
CA LYS A 627 18.53 -13.59 29.55
C LYS A 627 19.56 -12.56 29.06
N TYR A 628 19.26 -11.87 27.96
CA TYR A 628 20.17 -10.90 27.37
C TYR A 628 20.12 -9.52 28.07
N GLN A 629 19.03 -9.18 28.76
CA GLN A 629 18.98 -7.99 29.62
C GLN A 629 19.96 -8.04 30.78
N GLU A 630 20.10 -9.20 31.43
CA GLU A 630 21.07 -9.36 32.51
C GLU A 630 22.51 -9.13 32.01
N LEU A 631 22.80 -9.55 30.77
CA LEU A 631 24.09 -9.32 30.11
C LEU A 631 24.31 -7.85 29.69
N LEU A 632 23.29 -7.19 29.13
CA LEU A 632 23.39 -5.79 28.69
C LEU A 632 23.40 -4.79 29.87
N ASP A 633 22.61 -5.03 30.91
CA ASP A 633 22.64 -4.21 32.14
C ASP A 633 23.99 -4.36 32.86
N TYR A 634 24.58 -5.55 32.85
CA TYR A 634 25.94 -5.79 33.34
C TYR A 634 26.99 -5.03 32.50
N ALA A 635 26.85 -5.01 31.18
CA ALA A 635 27.73 -4.29 30.26
C ALA A 635 27.68 -2.77 30.45
N VAL A 636 26.48 -2.20 30.60
CA VAL A 636 26.26 -0.75 30.79
C VAL A 636 26.81 -0.27 32.14
N ARG A 637 26.60 -1.04 33.22
CA ARG A 637 27.13 -0.71 34.56
C ARG A 637 28.66 -0.67 34.60
N ARG A 638 29.34 -1.45 33.76
CA ARG A 638 30.81 -1.53 33.72
C ARG A 638 31.47 -0.44 32.86
N ASN A 639 30.73 0.19 31.94
CA ASN A 639 31.22 1.27 31.08
C ASN A 639 30.87 2.69 31.59
N LEU A 640 30.00 2.80 32.60
CA LEU A 640 29.70 4.06 33.31
C LEU A 640 30.49 4.24 34.62
N ALA A 641 31.33 3.25 34.98
CA ALA A 641 32.35 3.34 36.02
C ALA A 641 33.74 3.42 35.36
#